data_AF-A0A3N4K4Q2-F1
#
_entry.id   AF-A0A3N4K4Q2-F1
#
_cell.length_a   1.000
_cell.length_b   1.000
_cell.length_c   1.000
_cell.angle_alpha   90.00
_cell.angle_beta   90.00
_cell.angle_gamma   90.00
#
_symmetry.space_group_name_H-M   'P 1'
#
loop_
_entity.id
_entity.type
_entity.pdbx_description
1 polymer ?
#
loop_
_entity_poly.entity_id
_entity_poly.type
_entity_poly.pdbx_seq_one_letter_code
_entity_poly.pdbx_strand_id
1 'polypeptide(L)'
;MSAPHLPAIVEGAYWIRNKNYGTVLSVGPTKAGLLTLVGRGKHTSRQDFRDHSQMWLIEKLSDGVTFLIRNAQSGFVLDVSYWSTEDGARIVILGQNPNELERSNQQWVFEWVNDADKTPYYCIFNVFAKKVLDQTPSAENPVVSWAWNGGQNQHWSLEPVVLPPVYWITHAQTGWYLQNDPTKGGIAANKQPSTAPNRSQLWFLESQKGSDTYVIRNIENDTKVLDLEGGGTADGTPVLVHSYHGEPNQQWKIMEVDQTNPNEDRVRIVSLLAGTAVQVIEGSTYGTLQARTSKNNYTQSWRLKAYPYPSIFWTTIQNLHTGVFLAQDNSVAVSSIGALHALDYSTQWRFVANSAQPHHYSIINRGTNSVLVGKDSAPSVTVTQQSGNYLWALERLGNGIAIVNTTTVGVLDHYDGEATIQAYPNNGIDDPHHQWVAFEVSDRLPSFALVNARTGRSLTFKSGTEKGGIVTTENAVNELQDQWLFENLSGENISGDPIYAIISKVSGNVLDHWGGSRIEAYNDNRSNPHHRWKLLPCPCGERYFQIQNVKTSRYLEERETGVPNANAMTPIDHTYVTESHRAQCWELVSSRFRDFDLSIIDDDVLRTLLVYMQPDDSSTIGHRIVKRAPGREKKGKEKKAHIPQNPRLLQDVRPTIRAIFQRVIDEWKDDTITSTAQAGTRVSTTRQEVERRWKIQVPQALRERSGQHGWIRIDIQGTYNDTSGLHLANIQGQWHNESVFHIIVPVGVHVGREIIRAAMRRSLENHTSIMIAQTQCAPPKGGAKPGTTPRPPSGPPDGSRNGWIYFAAVATFVVLLSPLGM
;
A
#
# COMPACT_ATOMS: atom_id res chain seq x y z
N MET A 1 -17.28 -1.09 -29.10
CA MET A 1 -17.03 -1.36 -27.67
C MET A 1 -16.72 -0.03 -27.02
N SER A 2 -17.50 0.37 -26.01
CA SER A 2 -17.23 1.53 -25.18
C SER A 2 -15.82 1.38 -24.58
N ALA A 3 -15.01 2.44 -24.58
CA ALA A 3 -13.65 2.39 -24.03
C ALA A 3 -13.69 1.71 -22.64
N PRO A 4 -12.87 0.65 -22.42
CA PRO A 4 -12.94 -0.15 -21.21
C PRO A 4 -12.86 0.79 -20.01
N HIS A 5 -13.81 0.63 -19.08
CA HIS A 5 -13.57 1.11 -17.72
C HIS A 5 -12.36 0.31 -17.25
N LEU A 6 -11.18 0.95 -17.27
CA LEU A 6 -10.00 0.47 -16.57
C LEU A 6 -10.14 0.94 -15.12
N PRO A 7 -10.66 0.12 -14.22
CA PRO A 7 -10.58 0.40 -12.80
C PRO A 7 -9.10 0.43 -12.40
N ALA A 8 -8.74 1.36 -11.51
CA ALA A 8 -7.44 1.34 -10.85
C ALA A 8 -7.42 0.16 -9.85
N ILE A 9 -7.18 -1.06 -10.34
CA ILE A 9 -6.78 -2.14 -9.46
C ILE A 9 -5.41 -1.76 -8.92
N VAL A 10 -5.36 -1.71 -7.59
CA VAL A 10 -4.15 -1.38 -6.88
C VAL A 10 -3.29 -2.63 -6.85
N GLU A 11 -1.98 -2.42 -6.95
CA GLU A 11 -1.03 -3.45 -6.54
C GLU A 11 -1.31 -3.92 -5.10
N GLY A 12 -1.20 -5.24 -4.88
CA GLY A 12 -1.48 -5.82 -3.58
C GLY A 12 -1.64 -7.33 -3.64
N ALA A 13 -1.86 -7.93 -2.47
CA ALA A 13 -2.18 -9.34 -2.34
C ALA A 13 -3.70 -9.54 -2.29
N TYR A 14 -4.22 -10.47 -3.09
CA TYR A 14 -5.66 -10.73 -3.23
C TYR A 14 -5.98 -12.22 -3.24
N TRP A 15 -7.14 -12.58 -2.71
CA TRP A 15 -7.86 -13.77 -3.15
C TRP A 15 -8.70 -13.39 -4.37
N ILE A 16 -8.61 -14.18 -5.45
CA ILE A 16 -9.35 -13.95 -6.69
C ILE A 16 -10.54 -14.90 -6.72
N ARG A 17 -11.76 -14.38 -6.55
CA ARG A 17 -12.98 -15.19 -6.36
C ARG A 17 -13.89 -15.17 -7.58
N ASN A 18 -14.28 -16.35 -8.04
CA ASN A 18 -15.22 -16.52 -9.14
C ASN A 18 -16.66 -16.22 -8.70
N LYS A 19 -17.41 -15.47 -9.52
CA LYS A 19 -18.81 -15.11 -9.23
C LYS A 19 -19.74 -16.32 -9.22
N ASN A 20 -19.63 -17.20 -10.21
CA ASN A 20 -20.56 -18.31 -10.41
C ASN A 20 -20.43 -19.38 -9.32
N TYR A 21 -19.19 -19.75 -8.98
CA TYR A 21 -18.92 -20.88 -8.08
C TYR A 21 -18.64 -20.46 -6.64
N GLY A 22 -18.36 -19.18 -6.39
CA GLY A 22 -17.93 -18.68 -5.08
C GLY A 22 -16.55 -19.18 -4.63
N THR A 23 -15.86 -19.97 -5.44
CA THR A 23 -14.51 -20.49 -5.20
C THR A 23 -13.44 -19.44 -5.47
N VAL A 24 -12.27 -19.60 -4.86
CA VAL A 24 -11.08 -18.79 -5.12
C VAL A 24 -10.11 -19.53 -6.04
N LEU A 25 -9.35 -18.76 -6.81
CA LEU A 25 -8.26 -19.25 -7.65
C LEU A 25 -7.18 -19.89 -6.77
N SER A 26 -6.85 -21.15 -7.07
CA SER A 26 -5.93 -21.97 -6.28
C SER A 26 -4.95 -22.69 -7.20
N VAL A 27 -3.74 -22.94 -6.71
CA VAL A 27 -2.82 -23.89 -7.35
C VAL A 27 -3.44 -25.29 -7.29
N GLY A 28 -3.49 -25.94 -8.44
CA GLY A 28 -4.03 -27.28 -8.64
C GLY A 28 -2.93 -28.34 -8.80
N PRO A 29 -3.30 -29.56 -9.23
CA PRO A 29 -2.34 -30.62 -9.44
C PRO A 29 -1.38 -30.31 -10.60
N THR A 30 -0.24 -30.99 -10.59
CA THR A 30 0.69 -31.01 -11.71
C THR A 30 0.13 -31.87 -12.84
N LYS A 31 -0.03 -31.31 -14.03
CA LYS A 31 -0.45 -32.02 -15.25
C LYS A 31 0.59 -31.79 -16.34
N ALA A 32 1.11 -32.87 -16.92
CA ALA A 32 2.19 -32.82 -17.92
C ALA A 32 3.41 -31.99 -17.46
N GLY A 33 3.78 -32.11 -16.18
CA GLY A 33 4.91 -31.39 -15.58
C GLY A 33 4.64 -29.92 -15.22
N LEU A 34 3.44 -29.41 -15.47
CA LEU A 34 3.05 -28.02 -15.20
C LEU A 34 2.00 -27.95 -14.08
N LEU A 35 2.18 -27.03 -13.14
CA LEU A 35 1.18 -26.76 -12.10
C LEU A 35 0.00 -25.99 -12.71
N THR A 36 -1.18 -26.60 -12.71
CA THR A 36 -2.41 -26.01 -13.27
C THR A 36 -3.19 -25.18 -12.25
N LEU A 37 -4.14 -24.37 -12.72
CA LEU A 37 -5.03 -23.59 -11.87
C LEU A 37 -6.41 -24.24 -11.75
N VAL A 38 -7.00 -24.13 -10.56
CA VAL A 38 -8.33 -24.66 -10.23
C VAL A 38 -9.11 -23.71 -9.32
N GLY A 39 -10.44 -23.79 -9.35
CA GLY A 39 -11.30 -23.14 -8.36
C GLY A 39 -11.50 -24.03 -7.13
N ARG A 40 -11.16 -23.53 -5.94
CA ARG A 40 -11.36 -24.23 -4.66
C ARG A 40 -12.04 -23.35 -3.60
N GLY A 41 -12.59 -23.98 -2.57
CA GLY A 41 -13.03 -23.26 -1.37
C GLY A 41 -11.87 -22.47 -0.79
N LYS A 42 -12.14 -21.23 -0.35
CA LYS A 42 -11.15 -20.41 0.34
C LYS A 42 -10.69 -21.12 1.61
N HIS A 43 -9.39 -21.13 1.83
CA HIS A 43 -8.78 -21.55 3.09
C HIS A 43 -9.44 -20.85 4.28
N THR A 44 -9.49 -21.56 5.41
CA THR A 44 -9.80 -20.91 6.68
C THR A 44 -8.66 -19.97 7.05
N SER A 45 -8.95 -18.92 7.85
CA SER A 45 -7.92 -17.97 8.27
C SER A 45 -6.72 -18.61 8.96
N ARG A 46 -6.88 -19.82 9.52
CA ARG A 46 -5.83 -20.66 10.10
C ARG A 46 -4.90 -21.26 9.04
N GLN A 47 -5.48 -21.81 7.97
CA GLN A 47 -4.72 -22.40 6.86
C GLN A 47 -3.97 -21.32 6.09
N ASP A 48 -4.61 -20.15 5.91
CA ASP A 48 -4.01 -18.98 5.27
C ASP A 48 -2.72 -18.50 5.99
N PHE A 49 -2.50 -18.82 7.27
CA PHE A 49 -1.24 -18.48 7.95
C PHE A 49 -0.07 -19.38 7.53
N ARG A 50 -0.35 -20.60 7.04
CA ARG A 50 0.67 -21.60 6.70
C ARG A 50 0.80 -21.86 5.20
N ASP A 51 -0.26 -21.55 4.45
CA ASP A 51 -0.39 -21.89 3.06
C ASP A 51 -0.92 -20.68 2.27
N HIS A 52 -0.01 -20.03 1.56
CA HIS A 52 -0.32 -18.87 0.71
C HIS A 52 -0.62 -19.26 -0.74
N SER A 53 -0.87 -20.54 -1.05
CA SER A 53 -1.08 -21.02 -2.42
C SER A 53 -2.37 -20.50 -3.08
N GLN A 54 -3.32 -19.98 -2.30
CA GLN A 54 -4.55 -19.35 -2.79
C GLN A 54 -4.48 -17.81 -2.85
N MET A 55 -3.32 -17.23 -2.53
CA MET A 55 -3.11 -15.78 -2.50
C MET A 55 -2.28 -15.36 -3.71
N TRP A 56 -2.68 -14.25 -4.31
CA TRP A 56 -2.14 -13.77 -5.58
C TRP A 56 -1.69 -12.31 -5.44
N LEU A 57 -0.43 -12.05 -5.76
CA LEU A 57 0.14 -10.71 -5.85
C LEU A 57 -0.20 -10.15 -7.23
N ILE A 58 -0.93 -9.04 -7.27
CA ILE A 58 -1.20 -8.29 -8.49
C ILE A 58 -0.12 -7.22 -8.63
N GLU A 59 0.73 -7.38 -9.63
CA GLU A 59 1.91 -6.55 -9.86
C GLU A 59 1.75 -5.77 -11.16
N LYS A 60 1.75 -4.45 -11.07
CA LYS A 60 1.54 -3.57 -12.21
C LYS A 60 2.84 -3.42 -12.99
N LEU A 61 2.76 -3.53 -14.31
CA LEU A 61 3.92 -3.36 -15.21
C LEU A 61 4.14 -1.89 -15.58
N SER A 62 5.28 -1.64 -16.22
CA SER A 62 5.77 -0.30 -16.54
C SER A 62 4.88 0.50 -17.50
N ASP A 63 4.03 -0.19 -18.27
CA ASP A 63 3.03 0.42 -19.15
C ASP A 63 1.83 1.02 -18.39
N GLY A 64 1.69 0.75 -17.10
CA GLY A 64 0.59 1.27 -16.29
C GLY A 64 -0.79 0.66 -16.61
N VAL A 65 -0.88 -0.41 -17.40
CA VAL A 65 -2.14 -1.05 -17.83
C VAL A 65 -2.12 -2.56 -17.65
N THR A 66 -0.99 -3.22 -17.86
CA THR A 66 -0.87 -4.69 -17.73
C THR A 66 -0.31 -5.10 -16.38
N PHE A 67 -0.59 -6.35 -16.01
CA PHE A 67 -0.25 -6.92 -14.72
C PHE A 67 0.39 -8.30 -14.86
N LEU A 68 1.31 -8.60 -13.94
CA LEU A 68 1.64 -9.98 -13.57
C LEU A 68 0.74 -10.42 -12.40
N ILE A 69 0.30 -11.67 -12.43
CA ILE A 69 -0.45 -12.29 -11.33
C ILE A 69 0.43 -13.39 -10.74
N ARG A 70 1.05 -13.12 -9.59
CA ARG A 70 2.04 -14.00 -8.95
C ARG A 70 1.45 -14.78 -7.79
N ASN A 71 1.72 -16.07 -7.70
CA ASN A 71 1.38 -16.86 -6.52
C ASN A 71 2.26 -16.46 -5.32
N ALA A 72 1.64 -16.17 -4.18
CA ALA A 72 2.35 -15.70 -2.98
C ALA A 72 3.24 -16.77 -2.32
N GLN A 73 2.92 -18.06 -2.48
CA GLN A 73 3.71 -19.16 -1.90
C GLN A 73 4.90 -19.54 -2.79
N SER A 74 4.67 -19.78 -4.09
CA SER A 74 5.73 -20.26 -5.00
C SER A 74 6.54 -19.14 -5.64
N GLY A 75 5.97 -17.94 -5.74
CA GLY A 75 6.55 -16.83 -6.48
C GLY A 75 6.45 -16.95 -8.01
N PHE A 76 5.82 -18.01 -8.53
CA PHE A 76 5.55 -18.19 -9.97
C PHE A 76 4.35 -17.37 -10.42
N VAL A 77 4.30 -17.02 -11.72
CA VAL A 77 3.27 -16.17 -12.31
C VAL A 77 2.30 -16.98 -13.17
N LEU A 78 1.05 -16.52 -13.27
CA LEU A 78 0.04 -17.07 -14.17
C LEU A 78 0.50 -16.98 -15.63
N ASP A 79 0.30 -18.05 -16.37
CA ASP A 79 0.75 -18.24 -17.75
C ASP A 79 -0.29 -19.02 -18.55
N VAL A 80 -0.54 -18.59 -19.80
CA VAL A 80 -1.28 -19.40 -20.78
C VAL A 80 -0.32 -20.40 -21.43
N SER A 81 -0.50 -21.68 -21.10
CA SER A 81 0.45 -22.74 -21.44
C SER A 81 0.77 -22.77 -22.94
N TYR A 82 2.06 -22.88 -23.27
CA TYR A 82 2.56 -23.00 -24.64
C TYR A 82 2.09 -21.88 -25.59
N TRP A 83 1.79 -20.69 -25.07
CA TRP A 83 1.33 -19.57 -25.88
C TRP A 83 0.07 -19.90 -26.70
N SER A 84 -0.77 -20.81 -26.19
CA SER A 84 -1.91 -21.28 -26.96
C SER A 84 -2.99 -20.20 -27.08
N THR A 85 -3.52 -20.03 -28.28
CA THR A 85 -4.68 -19.18 -28.58
C THR A 85 -5.97 -19.99 -28.68
N GLU A 86 -5.96 -21.28 -28.37
CA GLU A 86 -7.12 -22.18 -28.47
C GLU A 86 -8.04 -22.06 -27.25
N ASP A 87 -9.33 -22.36 -27.41
CA ASP A 87 -10.28 -22.39 -26.27
C ASP A 87 -9.98 -23.61 -25.41
N GLY A 88 -10.00 -23.44 -24.09
CA GLY A 88 -9.67 -24.49 -23.14
C GLY A 88 -8.17 -24.69 -22.93
N ALA A 89 -7.32 -23.82 -23.48
CA ALA A 89 -5.90 -23.83 -23.18
C ALA A 89 -5.68 -23.72 -21.66
N ARG A 90 -4.72 -24.50 -21.13
CA ARG A 90 -4.49 -24.56 -19.68
C ARG A 90 -3.90 -23.26 -19.18
N ILE A 91 -4.42 -22.80 -18.05
CA ILE A 91 -3.72 -21.81 -17.24
C ILE A 91 -2.80 -22.57 -16.29
N VAL A 92 -1.53 -22.16 -16.25
CA VAL A 92 -0.50 -22.75 -15.41
C VAL A 92 0.22 -21.66 -14.61
N ILE A 93 1.06 -22.07 -13.66
CA ILE A 93 2.04 -21.17 -13.03
C ILE A 93 3.47 -21.56 -13.40
N LEU A 94 4.26 -20.57 -13.81
CA LEU A 94 5.65 -20.75 -14.24
C LEU A 94 6.55 -19.64 -13.70
N GLY A 95 7.87 -19.88 -13.75
CA GLY A 95 8.85 -18.81 -13.54
C GLY A 95 8.56 -17.65 -14.50
N GLN A 96 8.71 -16.43 -13.99
CA GLN A 96 8.55 -15.22 -14.81
C GLN A 96 9.59 -15.24 -15.93
N ASN A 97 9.15 -15.07 -17.18
CA ASN A 97 10.09 -14.87 -18.29
C ASN A 97 10.77 -13.48 -18.12
N PRO A 98 12.11 -13.41 -18.03
CA PRO A 98 12.82 -12.14 -17.83
C PRO A 98 12.67 -11.19 -19.02
N ASN A 99 12.43 -11.70 -20.24
CA ASN A 99 12.23 -10.87 -21.43
C ASN A 99 10.78 -10.39 -21.51
N GLU A 100 10.55 -9.08 -21.32
CA GLU A 100 9.20 -8.49 -21.32
C GLU A 100 8.46 -8.67 -22.65
N LEU A 101 9.17 -8.63 -23.77
CA LEU A 101 8.59 -8.79 -25.11
C LEU A 101 8.14 -10.24 -25.35
N GLU A 102 8.81 -11.18 -24.72
CA GLU A 102 8.54 -12.62 -24.79
C GLU A 102 7.76 -13.11 -23.58
N ARG A 103 7.02 -12.26 -22.85
CA ARG A 103 6.17 -12.71 -21.73
C ARG A 103 4.71 -12.29 -21.84
N SER A 104 4.24 -11.90 -23.04
CA SER A 104 2.86 -11.45 -23.21
C SER A 104 1.80 -12.52 -22.90
N ASN A 105 2.15 -13.81 -22.89
CA ASN A 105 1.31 -14.90 -22.39
C ASN A 105 1.22 -14.96 -20.85
N GLN A 106 2.07 -14.23 -20.13
CA GLN A 106 2.07 -14.04 -18.67
C GLN A 106 1.51 -12.67 -18.24
N GLN A 107 1.12 -11.82 -19.19
CA GLN A 107 0.60 -10.48 -18.94
C GLN A 107 -0.93 -10.46 -19.00
N TRP A 108 -1.54 -9.77 -18.05
CA TRP A 108 -2.98 -9.75 -17.84
C TRP A 108 -3.53 -8.33 -17.76
N VAL A 109 -4.76 -8.13 -18.22
CA VAL A 109 -5.53 -6.88 -18.08
C VAL A 109 -6.80 -7.21 -17.32
N PHE A 110 -7.22 -6.30 -16.44
CA PHE A 110 -8.49 -6.42 -15.74
C PHE A 110 -9.47 -5.37 -16.27
N GLU A 111 -10.65 -5.80 -16.66
CA GLU A 111 -11.71 -4.88 -17.12
C GLU A 111 -12.92 -5.00 -16.20
N TRP A 112 -13.42 -3.87 -15.70
CA TRP A 112 -14.64 -3.87 -14.88
C TRP A 112 -15.84 -4.34 -15.70
N VAL A 113 -16.68 -5.19 -15.10
CA VAL A 113 -17.89 -5.75 -15.73
C VAL A 113 -19.14 -5.17 -15.08
N ASN A 114 -19.31 -5.39 -13.77
CA ASN A 114 -20.43 -4.87 -12.99
C ASN A 114 -20.20 -4.94 -11.48
N ASP A 115 -21.05 -4.24 -10.73
CA ASP A 115 -21.18 -4.42 -9.28
C ASP A 115 -22.37 -5.34 -8.97
N ALA A 116 -22.18 -6.32 -8.10
CA ALA A 116 -23.27 -7.13 -7.53
C ALA A 116 -23.05 -7.32 -6.03
N ASP A 117 -24.11 -7.17 -5.22
CA ASP A 117 -24.05 -7.27 -3.75
C ASP A 117 -22.95 -6.40 -3.10
N LYS A 118 -22.77 -5.19 -3.64
CA LYS A 118 -21.71 -4.25 -3.25
C LYS A 118 -20.28 -4.80 -3.44
N THR A 119 -20.10 -5.73 -4.38
CA THR A 119 -18.80 -6.28 -4.78
C THR A 119 -18.57 -5.99 -6.27
N PRO A 120 -17.44 -5.36 -6.63
CA PRO A 120 -17.07 -5.16 -8.03
C PRO A 120 -16.54 -6.46 -8.65
N TYR A 121 -16.96 -6.74 -9.88
CA TYR A 121 -16.52 -7.88 -10.68
C TYR A 121 -15.81 -7.44 -11.96
N TYR A 122 -14.80 -8.21 -12.35
CA TYR A 122 -13.89 -7.93 -13.45
C TYR A 122 -13.80 -9.15 -14.37
N CYS A 123 -13.52 -8.93 -15.65
CA CYS A 123 -12.96 -9.96 -16.53
C CYS A 123 -11.42 -9.86 -16.45
N ILE A 124 -10.71 -10.99 -16.55
CA ILE A 124 -9.24 -11.05 -16.50
C ILE A 124 -8.75 -11.56 -17.84
N PHE A 125 -8.19 -10.67 -18.64
CA PHE A 125 -7.86 -10.88 -20.06
C PHE A 125 -6.36 -11.09 -20.26
N ASN A 126 -5.96 -12.12 -21.00
CA ASN A 126 -4.57 -12.37 -21.35
C ASN A 126 -4.14 -11.54 -22.56
N VAL A 127 -2.98 -10.87 -22.45
CA VAL A 127 -2.48 -9.96 -23.49
C VAL A 127 -2.15 -10.69 -24.79
N PHE A 128 -1.56 -11.89 -24.73
CA PHE A 128 -1.21 -12.66 -25.93
C PHE A 128 -2.41 -13.41 -26.52
N ALA A 129 -3.07 -14.25 -25.73
CA ALA A 129 -4.11 -15.15 -26.21
C ALA A 129 -5.40 -14.43 -26.64
N LYS A 130 -5.57 -13.16 -26.22
CA LYS A 130 -6.77 -12.35 -26.42
C LYS A 130 -8.06 -13.02 -25.88
N LYS A 131 -7.90 -13.71 -24.76
CA LYS A 131 -8.91 -14.55 -24.09
C LYS A 131 -8.94 -14.28 -22.60
N VAL A 132 -10.00 -14.74 -21.94
CA VAL A 132 -10.23 -14.49 -20.52
C VAL A 132 -10.00 -15.72 -19.66
N LEU A 133 -9.76 -15.47 -18.38
CA LEU A 133 -9.77 -16.48 -17.34
C LEU A 133 -11.19 -17.02 -17.13
N ASP A 134 -11.38 -18.32 -17.34
CA ASP A 134 -12.67 -19.01 -17.27
C ASP A 134 -12.58 -20.23 -16.34
N GLN A 135 -13.44 -20.30 -15.33
CA GLN A 135 -13.56 -21.50 -14.49
C GLN A 135 -14.60 -22.45 -15.08
N THR A 136 -14.21 -23.70 -15.35
CA THR A 136 -15.14 -24.68 -15.91
C THR A 136 -15.85 -25.49 -14.82
N PRO A 137 -17.04 -26.06 -15.11
CA PRO A 137 -17.74 -26.96 -14.20
C PRO A 137 -17.20 -28.40 -14.24
N SER A 138 -16.10 -28.65 -14.95
CA SER A 138 -15.51 -29.99 -15.09
C SER A 138 -14.93 -30.49 -13.76
N ALA A 139 -14.65 -31.79 -13.68
CA ALA A 139 -13.99 -32.38 -12.51
C ALA A 139 -12.72 -31.59 -12.13
N GLU A 140 -12.56 -31.32 -10.82
CA GLU A 140 -11.50 -30.46 -10.23
C GLU A 140 -11.67 -28.95 -10.47
N ASN A 141 -12.73 -28.50 -11.15
CA ASN A 141 -13.00 -27.09 -11.47
C ASN A 141 -11.80 -26.36 -12.10
N PRO A 142 -11.24 -26.85 -13.22
CA PRO A 142 -10.06 -26.23 -13.81
C PRO A 142 -10.36 -24.81 -14.28
N VAL A 143 -9.32 -23.98 -14.23
CA VAL A 143 -9.35 -22.64 -14.79
C VAL A 143 -8.56 -22.64 -16.11
N VAL A 144 -9.19 -22.18 -17.17
CA VAL A 144 -8.71 -22.25 -18.56
C VAL A 144 -8.76 -20.87 -19.22
N SER A 145 -8.08 -20.76 -20.36
CA SER A 145 -8.21 -19.63 -21.29
C SER A 145 -9.41 -19.88 -22.20
N TRP A 146 -10.34 -18.93 -22.29
CA TRP A 146 -11.54 -19.06 -23.13
C TRP A 146 -11.96 -17.73 -23.77
N ALA A 147 -12.65 -17.78 -24.91
CA ALA A 147 -13.27 -16.61 -25.51
C ALA A 147 -14.27 -15.91 -24.56
N TRP A 148 -14.26 -14.57 -24.52
CA TRP A 148 -15.21 -13.84 -23.68
C TRP A 148 -16.66 -14.07 -24.15
N ASN A 149 -17.51 -14.53 -23.24
CA ASN A 149 -18.94 -14.77 -23.48
C ASN A 149 -19.86 -14.06 -22.46
N GLY A 150 -19.29 -13.37 -21.45
CA GLY A 150 -20.06 -12.64 -20.43
C GLY A 150 -20.74 -13.53 -19.39
N GLY A 151 -20.42 -14.82 -19.35
CA GLY A 151 -20.90 -15.76 -18.34
C GLY A 151 -20.31 -15.44 -16.96
N GLN A 152 -21.08 -15.73 -15.90
CA GLN A 152 -20.63 -15.46 -14.52
C GLN A 152 -19.37 -16.25 -14.13
N ASN A 153 -19.07 -17.34 -14.81
CA ASN A 153 -17.84 -18.13 -14.67
C ASN A 153 -16.58 -17.38 -15.18
N GLN A 154 -16.75 -16.27 -15.89
CA GLN A 154 -15.67 -15.37 -16.34
C GLN A 154 -15.61 -14.06 -15.54
N HIS A 155 -16.45 -13.93 -14.49
CA HIS A 155 -16.50 -12.75 -13.63
C HIS A 155 -15.76 -13.03 -12.32
N TRP A 156 -14.77 -12.21 -12.03
CA TRP A 156 -13.86 -12.38 -10.90
C TRP A 156 -13.91 -11.17 -9.99
N SER A 157 -13.96 -11.39 -8.69
CA SER A 157 -13.83 -10.33 -7.67
C SER A 157 -12.46 -10.45 -7.00
N LEU A 158 -11.89 -9.30 -6.65
CA LEU A 158 -10.63 -9.21 -5.94
C LEU A 158 -10.90 -8.89 -4.48
N GLU A 159 -10.59 -9.85 -3.60
CA GLU A 159 -10.72 -9.72 -2.15
C GLU A 159 -9.33 -9.46 -1.56
N PRO A 160 -9.03 -8.25 -1.03
CA PRO A 160 -7.72 -7.97 -0.43
C PRO A 160 -7.37 -8.98 0.66
N VAL A 161 -6.12 -9.43 0.67
CA VAL A 161 -5.61 -10.35 1.69
C VAL A 161 -5.46 -9.63 3.01
N VAL A 162 -6.21 -10.09 4.01
CA VAL A 162 -6.12 -9.64 5.40
C VAL A 162 -6.03 -10.87 6.27
N LEU A 163 -4.84 -11.12 6.80
CA LEU A 163 -4.63 -12.23 7.71
C LEU A 163 -5.12 -11.86 9.12
N PRO A 164 -5.69 -12.83 9.86
CA PRO A 164 -6.08 -12.59 11.24
C PRO A 164 -4.83 -12.27 12.08
N PRO A 165 -4.94 -11.35 13.06
CA PRO A 165 -3.83 -11.09 13.96
C PRO A 165 -3.50 -12.33 14.79
N VAL A 166 -2.20 -12.60 14.90
CA VAL A 166 -1.63 -13.64 15.77
C VAL A 166 -1.07 -12.97 17.01
N TYR A 167 -1.22 -13.58 18.18
CA TYR A 167 -0.84 -12.96 19.44
C TYR A 167 0.12 -13.81 20.24
N TRP A 168 1.07 -13.12 20.87
CA TRP A 168 1.58 -13.51 22.16
C TRP A 168 0.63 -13.02 23.25
N ILE A 169 0.28 -13.89 24.19
CA ILE A 169 -0.57 -13.55 25.34
C ILE A 169 0.34 -13.59 26.57
N THR A 170 0.63 -12.41 27.13
CA THR A 170 1.62 -12.28 28.21
C THR A 170 0.97 -11.95 29.55
N HIS A 171 1.31 -12.70 30.60
CA HIS A 171 0.86 -12.46 31.95
C HIS A 171 1.39 -11.12 32.47
N ALA A 172 0.52 -10.28 33.01
CA ALA A 172 0.87 -8.89 33.28
C ALA A 172 1.85 -8.71 34.45
N GLN A 173 1.88 -9.66 35.39
CA GLN A 173 2.75 -9.62 36.57
C GLN A 173 4.15 -10.15 36.28
N THR A 174 4.26 -11.32 35.65
CA THR A 174 5.55 -12.00 35.43
C THR A 174 6.16 -11.72 34.06
N GLY A 175 5.37 -11.27 33.08
CA GLY A 175 5.79 -11.17 31.69
C GLY A 175 5.85 -12.51 30.94
N TRP A 176 5.47 -13.61 31.59
CA TRP A 176 5.43 -14.94 30.97
C TRP A 176 4.38 -15.06 29.86
N TYR A 177 4.64 -15.94 28.91
CA TYR A 177 3.85 -16.19 27.72
C TYR A 177 2.95 -17.40 27.94
N LEU A 178 1.68 -17.28 27.56
CA LEU A 178 0.79 -18.43 27.44
C LEU A 178 1.38 -19.41 26.44
N GLN A 179 1.56 -20.66 26.86
CA GLN A 179 2.23 -21.70 26.10
C GLN A 179 1.44 -23.00 26.13
N ASN A 180 1.36 -23.65 24.97
CA ASN A 180 0.94 -25.05 24.86
C ASN A 180 2.16 -25.97 25.08
N ASP A 181 2.35 -26.47 26.29
CA ASP A 181 3.39 -27.45 26.59
C ASP A 181 2.87 -28.88 26.32
N PRO A 182 3.55 -29.68 25.47
CA PRO A 182 3.08 -31.03 25.14
C PRO A 182 2.94 -31.99 26.34
N THR A 183 3.63 -31.72 27.44
CA THR A 183 3.66 -32.56 28.65
C THR A 183 2.78 -32.02 29.78
N LYS A 184 2.68 -30.69 29.90
CA LYS A 184 1.98 -30.01 31.01
C LYS A 184 0.64 -29.39 30.60
N GLY A 185 0.34 -29.33 29.30
CA GLY A 185 -0.82 -28.61 28.78
C GLY A 185 -0.61 -27.10 28.81
N GLY A 186 -1.63 -26.35 29.25
CA GLY A 186 -1.60 -24.89 29.30
C GLY A 186 -0.79 -24.34 30.46
N ILE A 187 0.28 -23.61 30.17
CA ILE A 187 1.14 -22.95 31.17
C ILE A 187 1.45 -21.51 30.80
N ALA A 188 1.97 -20.74 31.75
CA ALA A 188 2.65 -19.47 31.49
C ALA A 188 4.17 -19.67 31.69
N ALA A 189 4.99 -19.43 30.67
CA ALA A 189 6.44 -19.68 30.71
C ALA A 189 7.29 -18.53 30.12
N ASN A 190 8.60 -18.60 30.26
CA ASN A 190 9.53 -17.64 29.63
C ASN A 190 9.39 -17.63 28.10
N LYS A 191 9.69 -16.47 27.49
CA LYS A 191 9.66 -16.29 26.04
C LYS A 191 10.56 -17.32 25.34
N GLN A 192 10.03 -18.01 24.32
CA GLN A 192 10.83 -18.83 23.43
C GLN A 192 11.63 -17.94 22.44
N PRO A 193 12.88 -18.30 22.08
CA PRO A 193 13.61 -17.61 21.01
C PRO A 193 12.81 -17.64 19.71
N SER A 194 12.83 -16.56 18.91
CA SER A 194 12.15 -16.58 17.61
C SER A 194 12.73 -17.58 16.62
N THR A 195 13.97 -18.02 16.81
CA THR A 195 14.61 -19.05 15.99
C THR A 195 14.17 -20.47 16.38
N ALA A 196 13.35 -20.63 17.42
CA ALA A 196 12.86 -21.94 17.85
C ALA A 196 12.15 -22.68 16.69
N PRO A 197 12.22 -24.01 16.63
CA PRO A 197 11.55 -24.77 15.58
C PRO A 197 10.02 -24.82 15.76
N ASN A 198 9.53 -24.61 16.98
CA ASN A 198 8.11 -24.65 17.34
C ASN A 198 7.53 -23.25 17.62
N ARG A 199 6.20 -23.18 17.76
CA ARG A 199 5.42 -21.95 17.99
C ARG A 199 4.31 -22.12 19.01
N SER A 200 4.60 -22.85 20.07
CA SER A 200 3.63 -23.17 21.11
C SER A 200 3.13 -21.95 21.89
N GLN A 201 3.77 -20.79 21.74
CA GLN A 201 3.42 -19.51 22.37
C GLN A 201 2.62 -18.53 21.49
N LEU A 202 2.27 -18.93 20.26
CA LEU A 202 1.46 -18.11 19.35
C LEU A 202 0.01 -18.59 19.32
N TRP A 203 -0.92 -17.63 19.35
CA TRP A 203 -2.35 -17.91 19.48
C TRP A 203 -3.20 -17.08 18.52
N PHE A 204 -4.22 -17.72 17.94
CA PHE A 204 -5.34 -17.03 17.30
C PHE A 204 -6.42 -16.71 18.34
N LEU A 205 -7.02 -15.54 18.22
CA LEU A 205 -8.28 -15.19 18.90
C LEU A 205 -9.41 -15.29 17.88
N GLU A 206 -10.09 -16.43 17.83
CA GLU A 206 -11.14 -16.73 16.85
C GLU A 206 -12.51 -16.27 17.36
N SER A 207 -13.04 -15.18 16.81
CA SER A 207 -14.37 -14.69 17.16
C SER A 207 -15.46 -15.72 16.85
N GLN A 208 -16.40 -15.92 17.77
CA GLN A 208 -17.55 -16.77 17.54
C GLN A 208 -18.69 -16.01 16.85
N LYS A 209 -19.33 -16.64 15.85
CA LYS A 209 -20.38 -16.01 15.05
C LYS A 209 -21.57 -15.63 15.92
N GLY A 210 -21.88 -14.33 15.99
CA GLY A 210 -23.03 -13.82 16.76
C GLY A 210 -22.79 -13.69 18.26
N SER A 211 -21.54 -13.77 18.72
CA SER A 211 -21.14 -13.66 20.12
C SER A 211 -19.97 -12.68 20.28
N ASP A 212 -19.75 -12.19 21.50
CA ASP A 212 -18.57 -11.41 21.91
C ASP A 212 -17.41 -12.29 22.41
N THR A 213 -17.52 -13.62 22.23
CA THR A 213 -16.56 -14.62 22.71
C THR A 213 -15.54 -15.04 21.66
N TYR A 214 -14.42 -15.55 22.15
CA TYR A 214 -13.29 -16.05 21.39
C TYR A 214 -13.00 -17.50 21.74
N VAL A 215 -12.56 -18.26 20.74
CA VAL A 215 -11.76 -19.46 20.96
C VAL A 215 -10.30 -19.06 20.85
N ILE A 216 -9.51 -19.36 21.90
CA ILE A 216 -8.08 -19.07 21.94
C ILE A 216 -7.34 -20.31 21.46
N ARG A 217 -6.95 -20.33 20.18
CA ARG A 217 -6.43 -21.52 19.49
C ARG A 217 -4.94 -21.44 19.28
N ASN A 218 -4.25 -22.54 19.54
CA ASN A 218 -2.80 -22.63 19.36
C ASN A 218 -2.43 -22.63 17.86
N ILE A 219 -1.39 -21.88 17.50
CA ILE A 219 -0.92 -21.77 16.12
C ILE A 219 -0.18 -23.03 15.69
N GLU A 220 0.61 -23.67 16.56
CA GLU A 220 1.41 -24.85 16.23
C GLU A 220 0.55 -26.10 16.04
N ASN A 221 -0.47 -26.26 16.88
CA ASN A 221 -1.47 -27.32 16.75
C ASN A 221 -2.88 -26.72 16.73
N ASP A 222 -3.44 -26.59 15.54
CA ASP A 222 -4.74 -25.96 15.31
C ASP A 222 -5.92 -26.79 15.86
N THR A 223 -5.70 -28.03 16.29
CA THR A 223 -6.72 -28.80 17.02
C THR A 223 -6.81 -28.43 18.49
N LYS A 224 -5.85 -27.66 19.02
CA LYS A 224 -5.71 -27.36 20.45
C LYS A 224 -6.14 -25.93 20.80
N VAL A 225 -6.92 -25.80 21.87
CA VAL A 225 -7.52 -24.53 22.34
C VAL A 225 -7.44 -24.41 23.86
N LEU A 226 -7.50 -23.17 24.37
CA LEU A 226 -7.64 -22.92 25.81
C LEU A 226 -8.99 -23.46 26.31
N ASP A 227 -8.96 -24.23 27.38
CA ASP A 227 -10.09 -25.01 27.88
C ASP A 227 -10.20 -24.91 29.41
N LEU A 228 -11.40 -24.69 29.91
CA LEU A 228 -11.71 -24.82 31.33
C LEU A 228 -12.02 -26.28 31.66
N GLU A 229 -11.15 -26.92 32.45
CA GLU A 229 -11.12 -28.37 32.62
C GLU A 229 -12.47 -28.94 33.03
N GLY A 230 -12.97 -29.89 32.24
CA GLY A 230 -14.22 -30.61 32.50
C GLY A 230 -15.47 -29.72 32.58
N GLY A 231 -15.37 -28.44 32.18
CA GLY A 231 -16.43 -27.45 32.40
C GLY A 231 -16.66 -27.09 33.87
N GLY A 232 -15.68 -27.32 34.76
CA GLY A 232 -15.79 -26.97 36.16
C GLY A 232 -15.93 -25.46 36.37
N THR A 233 -16.91 -25.04 37.17
CA THR A 233 -17.22 -23.61 37.40
C THR A 233 -16.71 -23.08 38.75
N ALA A 234 -16.01 -23.91 39.52
CA ALA A 234 -15.51 -23.55 40.83
C ALA A 234 -14.20 -22.74 40.75
N ASP A 235 -13.98 -21.88 41.75
CA ASP A 235 -12.70 -21.23 41.95
C ASP A 235 -11.58 -22.28 42.11
N GLY A 236 -10.52 -22.15 41.32
CA GLY A 236 -9.38 -23.06 41.31
C GLY A 236 -9.48 -24.17 40.26
N THR A 237 -10.57 -24.28 39.50
CA THR A 237 -10.64 -25.23 38.38
C THR A 237 -9.49 -24.97 37.40
N PRO A 238 -8.69 -25.98 37.03
CA PRO A 238 -7.59 -25.81 36.10
C PRO A 238 -8.02 -25.28 34.72
N VAL A 239 -7.17 -24.45 34.13
CA VAL A 239 -7.29 -24.03 32.74
C VAL A 239 -6.18 -24.72 31.94
N LEU A 240 -6.54 -25.44 30.91
CA LEU A 240 -5.67 -26.32 30.15
C LEU A 240 -5.67 -25.97 28.67
N VAL A 241 -4.94 -26.76 27.89
CA VAL A 241 -5.01 -26.75 26.43
C VAL A 241 -5.57 -28.10 25.98
N HIS A 242 -6.74 -28.09 25.36
CA HIS A 242 -7.48 -29.31 25.02
C HIS A 242 -7.90 -29.33 23.54
N SER A 243 -8.30 -30.51 23.07
CA SER A 243 -8.82 -30.65 21.71
C SER A 243 -10.13 -29.87 21.55
N TYR A 244 -10.25 -29.12 20.46
CA TYR A 244 -11.42 -28.31 20.19
C TYR A 244 -12.68 -29.16 19.99
N HIS A 245 -13.72 -28.86 20.78
CA HIS A 245 -15.07 -29.43 20.67
C HIS A 245 -16.18 -28.37 20.70
N GLY A 246 -15.85 -27.08 20.88
CA GLY A 246 -16.78 -25.95 20.67
C GLY A 246 -17.74 -25.64 21.81
N GLU A 247 -17.69 -26.41 22.89
CA GLU A 247 -18.52 -26.23 24.08
C GLU A 247 -18.20 -24.91 24.82
N PRO A 248 -19.12 -24.39 25.67
CA PRO A 248 -18.93 -23.12 26.36
C PRO A 248 -17.67 -23.02 27.23
N ASN A 249 -17.12 -24.13 27.71
CA ASN A 249 -15.86 -24.17 28.47
C ASN A 249 -14.60 -23.87 27.62
N GLN A 250 -14.73 -23.81 26.29
CA GLN A 250 -13.67 -23.40 25.35
C GLN A 250 -13.87 -22.00 24.78
N GLN A 251 -14.87 -21.27 25.27
CA GLN A 251 -15.21 -19.94 24.81
C GLN A 251 -14.91 -18.90 25.89
N TRP A 252 -14.22 -17.84 25.49
CA TRP A 252 -13.62 -16.86 26.40
C TRP A 252 -14.00 -15.43 25.99
N LYS A 253 -14.39 -14.62 26.96
CA LYS A 253 -14.51 -13.17 26.78
C LYS A 253 -13.17 -12.52 27.08
N ILE A 254 -12.75 -11.60 26.22
CA ILE A 254 -11.61 -10.72 26.48
C ILE A 254 -12.17 -9.40 26.99
N MET A 255 -11.97 -9.13 28.28
CA MET A 255 -12.54 -7.97 28.96
C MET A 255 -11.44 -7.01 29.40
N GLU A 256 -11.61 -5.73 29.09
CA GLU A 256 -10.70 -4.69 29.58
C GLU A 256 -10.70 -4.63 31.12
N VAL A 257 -9.54 -4.32 31.68
CA VAL A 257 -9.39 -4.08 33.12
C VAL A 257 -9.95 -2.71 33.51
N ASP A 258 -9.75 -1.70 32.65
CA ASP A 258 -10.27 -0.35 32.79
C ASP A 258 -10.67 0.19 31.40
N GLN A 259 -11.96 0.47 31.21
CA GLN A 259 -12.52 0.98 29.96
C GLN A 259 -12.40 2.51 29.82
N THR A 260 -11.94 3.18 30.88
CA THR A 260 -11.86 4.65 30.94
C THR A 260 -10.45 5.17 30.68
N ASN A 261 -9.44 4.31 30.79
CA ASN A 261 -8.05 4.66 30.54
C ASN A 261 -7.57 4.04 29.20
N PRO A 262 -7.42 4.84 28.13
CA PRO A 262 -6.97 4.32 26.83
C PRO A 262 -5.51 3.85 26.85
N ASN A 263 -4.73 4.20 27.87
CA ASN A 263 -3.34 3.72 28.05
C ASN A 263 -3.26 2.40 28.82
N GLU A 264 -4.38 1.89 29.35
CA GLU A 264 -4.42 0.58 29.99
C GLU A 264 -4.43 -0.53 28.93
N ASP A 265 -3.37 -1.32 28.88
CA ASP A 265 -3.20 -2.40 27.89
C ASP A 265 -3.57 -3.79 28.42
N ARG A 266 -3.96 -3.88 29.70
CA ARG A 266 -4.31 -5.16 30.33
C ARG A 266 -5.76 -5.57 30.05
N VAL A 267 -5.91 -6.86 29.84
CA VAL A 267 -7.19 -7.56 29.68
C VAL A 267 -7.32 -8.70 30.69
N ARG A 268 -8.56 -9.13 30.90
CA ARG A 268 -8.93 -10.38 31.56
C ARG A 268 -9.44 -11.35 30.52
N ILE A 269 -9.03 -12.60 30.63
CA ILE A 269 -9.57 -13.70 29.85
C ILE A 269 -10.60 -14.39 30.75
N VAL A 270 -11.88 -14.27 30.41
CA VAL A 270 -13.01 -14.68 31.26
C VAL A 270 -13.77 -15.83 30.61
N SER A 271 -13.98 -16.92 31.34
CA SER A 271 -14.75 -18.06 30.84
C SER A 271 -16.19 -17.65 30.54
N LEU A 272 -16.70 -18.01 29.36
CA LEU A 272 -18.12 -17.86 29.05
C LEU A 272 -18.98 -18.69 29.99
N LEU A 273 -18.55 -19.92 30.29
CA LEU A 273 -19.31 -20.88 31.10
C LEU A 273 -19.38 -20.48 32.58
N ALA A 274 -18.25 -20.08 33.16
CA ALA A 274 -18.13 -19.88 34.61
C ALA A 274 -18.13 -18.40 35.04
N GLY A 275 -17.88 -17.46 34.13
CA GLY A 275 -17.70 -16.04 34.48
C GLY A 275 -16.41 -15.74 35.28
N THR A 276 -15.56 -16.74 35.50
CA THR A 276 -14.27 -16.64 36.18
C THR A 276 -13.14 -16.22 35.24
N ALA A 277 -12.15 -15.51 35.74
CA ALA A 277 -10.96 -15.10 35.00
C ALA A 277 -9.83 -16.13 35.06
N VAL A 278 -9.03 -16.22 34.00
CA VAL A 278 -7.79 -17.02 33.96
C VAL A 278 -6.73 -16.35 34.83
N GLN A 279 -6.31 -17.04 35.89
CA GLN A 279 -5.25 -16.65 36.81
C GLN A 279 -4.00 -17.50 36.59
N VAL A 280 -2.82 -16.91 36.75
CA VAL A 280 -1.55 -17.64 36.84
C VAL A 280 -1.21 -17.92 38.31
N ILE A 281 -0.93 -19.18 38.62
CA ILE A 281 -0.27 -19.58 39.86
C ILE A 281 1.22 -19.66 39.56
N GLU A 282 1.99 -18.71 40.10
CA GLU A 282 3.42 -18.61 39.82
C GLU A 282 4.19 -19.77 40.48
N GLY A 283 4.97 -20.50 39.67
CA GLY A 283 5.97 -21.45 40.14
C GLY A 283 7.39 -20.89 39.98
N SER A 284 8.42 -21.72 40.18
CA SER A 284 9.82 -21.27 40.07
C SER A 284 10.29 -21.06 38.62
N THR A 285 9.72 -21.81 37.67
CA THR A 285 10.18 -21.86 36.27
C THR A 285 9.07 -21.56 35.26
N TYR A 286 7.83 -21.82 35.65
CA TYR A 286 6.61 -21.57 34.89
C TYR A 286 5.46 -21.42 35.89
N GLY A 287 4.32 -20.92 35.42
CA GLY A 287 3.08 -20.87 36.18
C GLY A 287 2.01 -21.77 35.59
N THR A 288 1.21 -22.39 36.45
CA THR A 288 0.01 -23.12 36.05
C THR A 288 -1.18 -22.17 35.96
N LEU A 289 -2.23 -22.57 35.23
CA LEU A 289 -3.40 -21.73 35.01
C LEU A 289 -4.62 -22.28 35.76
N GLN A 290 -5.39 -21.38 36.36
CA GLN A 290 -6.66 -21.72 37.01
C GLN A 290 -7.73 -20.68 36.71
N ALA A 291 -8.99 -21.10 36.75
CA ALA A 291 -10.15 -20.21 36.78
C ALA A 291 -10.36 -19.67 38.19
N ARG A 292 -10.56 -18.36 38.31
CA ARG A 292 -10.83 -17.73 39.60
C ARG A 292 -11.78 -16.55 39.44
N THR A 293 -12.66 -16.36 40.42
CA THR A 293 -13.48 -15.16 40.55
C THR A 293 -12.60 -13.92 40.44
N SER A 294 -13.05 -12.96 39.61
CA SER A 294 -12.23 -11.80 39.26
C SER A 294 -12.02 -10.89 40.48
N LYS A 295 -10.75 -10.59 40.76
CA LYS A 295 -10.30 -9.63 41.79
C LYS A 295 -9.67 -8.37 41.19
N ASN A 296 -9.72 -8.25 39.86
CA ASN A 296 -9.15 -7.15 39.07
C ASN A 296 -7.69 -6.81 39.42
N ASN A 297 -6.85 -7.83 39.62
CA ASN A 297 -5.44 -7.68 40.00
C ASN A 297 -4.48 -8.18 38.91
N TYR A 298 -3.17 -7.96 39.12
CA TYR A 298 -2.15 -8.31 38.13
C TYR A 298 -2.07 -9.81 37.84
N THR A 299 -2.29 -10.68 38.83
CA THR A 299 -2.25 -12.17 38.69
C THR A 299 -3.32 -12.74 37.75
N GLN A 300 -4.38 -11.97 37.46
CA GLN A 300 -5.52 -12.37 36.61
C GLN A 300 -5.58 -11.55 35.32
N SER A 301 -4.53 -10.78 35.04
CA SER A 301 -4.50 -9.86 33.92
C SER A 301 -3.39 -10.22 32.94
N TRP A 302 -3.67 -9.95 31.67
CA TRP A 302 -2.89 -10.39 30.52
C TRP A 302 -2.72 -9.21 29.57
N ARG A 303 -1.72 -9.28 28.70
CA ARG A 303 -1.50 -8.33 27.60
C ARG A 303 -1.45 -9.10 26.29
N LEU A 304 -2.22 -8.63 25.30
CA LEU A 304 -2.23 -9.19 23.95
C LEU A 304 -1.21 -8.42 23.11
N LYS A 305 -0.12 -9.08 22.73
CA LYS A 305 0.92 -8.49 21.87
C LYS A 305 0.83 -9.14 20.48
N ALA A 306 0.43 -8.37 19.48
CA ALA A 306 0.41 -8.85 18.11
C ALA A 306 1.82 -9.30 17.67
N TYR A 307 1.88 -10.47 17.02
CA TYR A 307 3.06 -10.98 16.33
C TYR A 307 3.29 -10.10 15.10
N PRO A 308 4.53 -9.62 14.84
CA PRO A 308 4.84 -8.71 13.74
C PRO A 308 4.83 -9.43 12.39
N TYR A 309 3.65 -9.83 11.95
CA TYR A 309 3.45 -10.55 10.69
C TYR A 309 3.59 -9.57 9.51
N PRO A 310 4.53 -9.77 8.58
CA PRO A 310 4.80 -8.84 7.49
C PRO A 310 3.67 -8.86 6.45
N SER A 311 3.56 -7.81 5.62
CA SER A 311 2.67 -7.86 4.45
C SER A 311 3.05 -9.03 3.55
N ILE A 312 2.02 -9.67 2.97
CA ILE A 312 2.18 -10.72 1.94
C ILE A 312 2.69 -10.12 0.63
N PHE A 313 2.43 -8.84 0.39
CA PHE A 313 2.88 -8.14 -0.81
C PHE A 313 4.32 -7.61 -0.65
N TRP A 314 4.86 -7.00 -1.70
CA TRP A 314 6.17 -6.37 -1.68
C TRP A 314 6.26 -5.32 -0.57
N THR A 315 7.40 -5.22 0.10
CA THR A 315 7.65 -4.33 1.23
C THR A 315 9.04 -3.73 1.17
N THR A 316 9.17 -2.48 1.61
CA THR A 316 10.45 -1.83 1.89
C THR A 316 10.83 -2.10 3.35
N ILE A 317 12.11 -2.33 3.63
CA ILE A 317 12.61 -2.60 4.99
C ILE A 317 13.52 -1.43 5.41
N GLN A 318 13.09 -0.62 6.37
CA GLN A 318 13.76 0.62 6.77
C GLN A 318 14.29 0.53 8.20
N ASN A 319 15.51 1.00 8.42
CA ASN A 319 16.10 1.11 9.74
C ASN A 319 15.50 2.29 10.51
N LEU A 320 15.05 2.08 11.75
CA LEU A 320 14.39 3.14 12.54
C LEU A 320 15.37 4.19 13.06
N HIS A 321 16.66 3.87 13.21
CA HIS A 321 17.65 4.83 13.68
C HIS A 321 18.17 5.72 12.55
N THR A 322 18.70 5.08 11.49
CA THR A 322 19.39 5.77 10.41
C THR A 322 18.45 6.21 9.29
N GLY A 323 17.27 5.59 9.18
CA GLY A 323 16.29 5.87 8.14
C GLY A 323 16.64 5.28 6.77
N VAL A 324 17.74 4.54 6.65
CA VAL A 324 18.13 3.86 5.40
C VAL A 324 17.29 2.62 5.17
N PHE A 325 17.22 2.19 3.91
CA PHE A 325 16.51 1.02 3.47
C PHE A 325 17.47 -0.11 3.12
N LEU A 326 17.03 -1.35 3.36
CA LEU A 326 17.69 -2.54 2.83
C LEU A 326 17.52 -2.56 1.30
N ALA A 327 18.63 -2.63 0.58
CA ALA A 327 18.65 -2.77 -0.86
C ALA A 327 19.58 -3.89 -1.33
N GLN A 328 19.45 -4.28 -2.59
CA GLN A 328 20.34 -5.20 -3.25
C GLN A 328 21.18 -4.47 -4.29
N ASP A 329 22.51 -4.59 -4.20
CA ASP A 329 23.41 -4.25 -5.29
C ASP A 329 24.19 -5.50 -5.69
N ASN A 330 24.01 -5.93 -6.94
CA ASN A 330 24.57 -7.17 -7.46
C ASN A 330 24.27 -8.37 -6.54
N SER A 331 25.29 -8.97 -5.92
CA SER A 331 25.18 -10.12 -5.02
C SER A 331 25.24 -9.75 -3.52
N VAL A 332 25.16 -8.46 -3.18
CA VAL A 332 25.36 -7.97 -1.80
C VAL A 332 24.14 -7.19 -1.33
N ALA A 333 23.85 -7.30 -0.03
CA ALA A 333 22.87 -6.44 0.63
C ALA A 333 23.54 -5.12 1.05
N VAL A 334 22.96 -3.99 0.65
CA VAL A 334 23.53 -2.66 0.86
C VAL A 334 22.48 -1.73 1.47
N SER A 335 22.92 -0.62 2.06
CA SER A 335 22.02 0.45 2.47
C SER A 335 21.64 1.33 1.28
N SER A 336 20.37 1.73 1.17
CA SER A 336 19.87 2.73 0.23
C SER A 336 19.19 3.87 0.95
N ILE A 337 19.11 5.03 0.31
CA ILE A 337 18.27 6.15 0.78
C ILE A 337 16.78 5.94 0.49
N GLY A 338 16.39 4.80 -0.10
CA GLY A 338 15.01 4.38 -0.32
C GLY A 338 14.70 4.02 -1.77
N ALA A 339 13.43 3.71 -2.03
CA ALA A 339 12.86 3.54 -3.36
C ALA A 339 12.88 4.89 -4.10
N LEU A 340 14.00 5.17 -4.77
CA LEU A 340 14.19 6.42 -5.52
C LEU A 340 13.10 6.63 -6.59
N HIS A 341 12.49 5.54 -7.06
CA HIS A 341 11.35 5.52 -7.98
C HIS A 341 10.57 4.20 -7.84
N ALA A 342 9.34 4.14 -8.37
CA ALA A 342 8.45 2.98 -8.21
C ALA A 342 9.02 1.66 -8.78
N LEU A 343 9.97 1.77 -9.72
CA LEU A 343 10.67 0.65 -10.34
C LEU A 343 12.03 0.33 -9.71
N ASP A 344 12.39 0.98 -8.59
CA ASP A 344 13.56 0.58 -7.83
C ASP A 344 13.24 -0.74 -7.10
N TYR A 345 13.37 -1.84 -7.83
CA TYR A 345 13.15 -3.18 -7.30
C TYR A 345 14.28 -3.65 -6.37
N SER A 346 15.39 -2.91 -6.26
CA SER A 346 16.50 -3.25 -5.36
C SER A 346 16.10 -3.15 -3.89
N THR A 347 15.18 -2.23 -3.54
CA THR A 347 14.72 -1.96 -2.17
C THR A 347 13.43 -2.69 -1.80
N GLN A 348 12.87 -3.46 -2.73
CA GLN A 348 11.58 -4.13 -2.57
C GLN A 348 11.79 -5.62 -2.29
N TRP A 349 11.28 -6.05 -1.14
CA TRP A 349 11.45 -7.41 -0.63
C TRP A 349 10.09 -8.05 -0.36
N ARG A 350 10.00 -9.36 -0.40
CA ARG A 350 8.84 -10.10 0.11
C ARG A 350 9.26 -11.09 1.17
N PHE A 351 8.39 -11.31 2.15
CA PHE A 351 8.56 -12.32 3.18
C PHE A 351 7.75 -13.55 2.78
N VAL A 352 8.43 -14.62 2.34
CA VAL A 352 7.78 -15.88 1.98
C VAL A 352 7.89 -16.84 3.15
N ALA A 353 6.75 -17.18 3.74
CA ALA A 353 6.67 -18.14 4.84
C ALA A 353 7.16 -19.53 4.40
N ASN A 354 8.00 -20.15 5.22
CA ASN A 354 8.44 -21.52 5.01
C ASN A 354 7.27 -22.49 5.27
N SER A 355 7.06 -23.47 4.40
CA SER A 355 5.91 -24.38 4.50
C SER A 355 5.94 -25.29 5.75
N ALA A 356 7.13 -25.66 6.24
CA ALA A 356 7.29 -26.44 7.46
C ALA A 356 7.32 -25.58 8.73
N GLN A 357 7.78 -24.33 8.60
CA GLN A 357 7.96 -23.37 9.69
C GLN A 357 7.43 -21.99 9.26
N PRO A 358 6.09 -21.78 9.19
CA PRO A 358 5.46 -20.62 8.54
C PRO A 358 5.74 -19.27 9.19
N HIS A 359 6.34 -19.32 10.38
CA HIS A 359 6.84 -18.20 11.17
C HIS A 359 8.31 -17.83 10.89
N HIS A 360 8.96 -18.57 9.99
CA HIS A 360 10.28 -18.31 9.46
C HIS A 360 10.12 -17.99 7.98
N TYR A 361 10.89 -17.02 7.52
CA TYR A 361 10.68 -16.40 6.22
C TYR A 361 11.95 -16.47 5.38
N SER A 362 11.79 -16.83 4.12
CA SER A 362 12.72 -16.43 3.07
C SER A 362 12.41 -14.99 2.67
N ILE A 363 13.41 -14.12 2.71
CA ILE A 363 13.26 -12.72 2.32
C ILE A 363 13.81 -12.58 0.90
N ILE A 364 12.95 -12.25 -0.06
CA ILE A 364 13.26 -12.35 -1.50
C ILE A 364 13.17 -10.97 -2.15
N ASN A 365 14.20 -10.57 -2.88
CA ASN A 365 14.22 -9.31 -3.62
C ASN A 365 13.34 -9.37 -4.89
N ARG A 366 12.56 -8.31 -5.16
CA ARG A 366 11.64 -8.23 -6.32
C ARG A 366 12.35 -8.27 -7.66
N GLY A 367 13.47 -7.56 -7.79
CA GLY A 367 14.15 -7.35 -9.07
C GLY A 367 14.91 -8.58 -9.54
N THR A 368 15.52 -9.32 -8.61
CA THR A 368 16.42 -10.43 -8.94
C THR A 368 15.90 -11.79 -8.55
N ASN A 369 14.81 -11.87 -7.77
CA ASN A 369 14.36 -13.09 -7.09
C ASN A 369 15.43 -13.75 -6.18
N SER A 370 16.48 -13.01 -5.81
CA SER A 370 17.51 -13.51 -4.89
C SER A 370 17.00 -13.50 -3.45
N VAL A 371 17.41 -14.51 -2.68
CA VAL A 371 17.07 -14.67 -1.26
C VAL A 371 18.17 -14.03 -0.41
N LEU A 372 17.79 -13.30 0.64
CA LEU A 372 18.68 -12.72 1.64
C LEU A 372 19.33 -13.80 2.51
N VAL A 373 20.65 -13.76 2.66
CA VAL A 373 21.44 -14.76 3.41
C VAL A 373 22.34 -14.08 4.42
N GLY A 374 22.24 -14.48 5.69
CA GLY A 374 23.26 -14.20 6.69
C GLY A 374 24.27 -15.34 6.70
N LYS A 375 25.58 -15.02 6.62
CA LYS A 375 26.64 -16.03 6.61
C LYS A 375 27.18 -16.30 8.02
N ASP A 376 27.56 -17.55 8.27
CA ASP A 376 28.09 -18.00 9.57
C ASP A 376 29.55 -17.59 9.80
N SER A 377 30.30 -17.28 8.74
CA SER A 377 31.76 -17.03 8.79
C SER A 377 32.16 -15.58 9.08
N ALA A 378 31.23 -14.63 8.97
CA ALA A 378 31.39 -13.21 9.25
C ALA A 378 29.99 -12.57 9.40
N PRO A 379 29.82 -11.45 10.12
CA PRO A 379 28.53 -10.74 10.23
C PRO A 379 28.15 -10.06 8.91
N SER A 380 28.20 -10.77 7.78
CA SER A 380 27.93 -10.28 6.44
C SER A 380 26.58 -10.79 5.96
N VAL A 381 25.86 -9.91 5.28
CA VAL A 381 24.59 -10.22 4.62
C VAL A 381 24.79 -10.15 3.11
N THR A 382 24.41 -11.22 2.42
CA THR A 382 24.51 -11.35 0.96
C THR A 382 23.15 -11.73 0.40
N VAL A 383 23.07 -11.91 -0.91
CA VAL A 383 21.89 -12.44 -1.58
C VAL A 383 22.30 -13.52 -2.58
N THR A 384 21.43 -14.50 -2.81
CA THR A 384 21.68 -15.58 -3.78
C THR A 384 20.40 -16.07 -4.46
N GLN A 385 20.49 -16.45 -5.73
CA GLN A 385 19.42 -17.18 -6.42
C GLN A 385 19.49 -18.69 -6.18
N GLN A 386 20.53 -19.18 -5.50
CA GLN A 386 20.68 -20.60 -5.20
C GLN A 386 19.61 -21.05 -4.22
N SER A 387 19.08 -22.26 -4.45
CA SER A 387 18.20 -22.91 -3.51
C SER A 387 18.93 -23.20 -2.20
N GLY A 388 18.27 -22.90 -1.08
CA GLY A 388 18.80 -23.15 0.25
C GLY A 388 17.79 -22.77 1.31
N ASN A 389 17.97 -23.28 2.52
CA ASN A 389 17.08 -23.00 3.65
C ASN A 389 17.54 -21.73 4.40
N TYR A 390 17.59 -20.60 3.68
CA TYR A 390 17.99 -19.31 4.24
C TYR A 390 16.77 -18.65 4.86
N LEU A 391 16.63 -18.85 6.17
CA LEU A 391 15.46 -18.44 6.92
C LEU A 391 15.77 -17.34 7.93
N TRP A 392 14.81 -16.45 8.09
CA TRP A 392 14.82 -15.36 9.04
C TRP A 392 13.57 -15.42 9.91
N ALA A 393 13.74 -15.19 11.20
CA ALA A 393 12.67 -15.05 12.17
C ALA A 393 12.43 -13.57 12.48
N LEU A 394 11.21 -13.24 12.90
CA LEU A 394 10.84 -11.89 13.31
C LEU A 394 10.61 -11.81 14.81
N GLU A 395 11.17 -10.79 15.44
CA GLU A 395 10.91 -10.42 16.84
C GLU A 395 10.45 -8.98 16.95
N ARG A 396 9.64 -8.71 17.96
CA ARG A 396 9.31 -7.34 18.34
C ARG A 396 10.45 -6.73 19.14
N LEU A 397 10.96 -5.59 18.69
CA LEU A 397 12.12 -4.91 19.25
C LEU A 397 11.83 -3.42 19.41
N GLY A 398 11.67 -2.96 20.65
CA GLY A 398 11.26 -1.58 20.94
C GLY A 398 10.03 -1.16 20.13
N ASN A 399 10.27 -0.24 19.20
CA ASN A 399 9.28 0.37 18.31
C ASN A 399 9.17 -0.34 16.94
N GLY A 400 10.10 -1.23 16.61
CA GLY A 400 10.17 -1.94 15.34
C GLY A 400 10.23 -3.47 15.49
N ILE A 401 10.88 -4.08 14.51
CA ILE A 401 11.14 -5.51 14.43
C ILE A 401 12.64 -5.78 14.36
N ALA A 402 13.07 -6.87 14.98
CA ALA A 402 14.36 -7.49 14.69
C ALA A 402 14.16 -8.58 13.64
N ILE A 403 15.06 -8.64 12.65
CA ILE A 403 15.08 -9.68 11.62
C ILE A 403 16.28 -10.59 11.94
N VAL A 404 15.99 -11.77 12.49
CA VAL A 404 16.98 -12.65 13.13
C VAL A 404 17.26 -13.85 12.24
N ASN A 405 18.52 -14.09 11.88
CA ASN A 405 18.90 -15.26 11.10
C ASN A 405 18.68 -16.54 11.92
N THR A 406 18.00 -17.54 11.37
CA THR A 406 17.64 -18.74 12.15
C THR A 406 18.82 -19.68 12.41
N THR A 407 19.92 -19.52 11.68
CA THR A 407 21.12 -20.37 11.78
C THR A 407 22.17 -19.70 12.66
N THR A 408 22.55 -18.46 12.36
CA THR A 408 23.59 -17.72 13.10
C THR A 408 23.09 -17.06 14.37
N VAL A 409 21.77 -16.85 14.48
CA VAL A 409 21.13 -16.03 15.54
C VAL A 409 21.56 -14.55 15.46
N GLY A 410 22.25 -14.16 14.39
CA GLY A 410 22.62 -12.78 14.13
C GLY A 410 21.42 -11.94 13.69
N VAL A 411 21.38 -10.69 14.15
CA VAL A 411 20.29 -9.74 13.82
C VAL A 411 20.73 -8.85 12.67
N LEU A 412 19.84 -8.59 11.71
CA LEU A 412 20.08 -7.63 10.65
C LEU A 412 20.36 -6.24 11.26
N ASP A 413 21.46 -5.62 10.85
CA ASP A 413 22.01 -4.44 11.50
C ASP A 413 22.60 -3.43 10.48
N HIS A 414 22.58 -2.16 10.86
CA HIS A 414 23.20 -1.01 10.20
C HIS A 414 24.13 -0.24 11.17
N TYR A 415 24.96 -0.99 11.90
CA TYR A 415 25.77 -0.58 13.07
C TYR A 415 26.62 0.70 12.92
N ASP A 416 27.20 0.98 11.73
CA ASP A 416 28.18 2.06 11.57
C ASP A 416 27.63 3.32 10.89
N GLY A 417 26.35 3.33 10.50
CA GLY A 417 25.81 4.41 9.66
C GLY A 417 26.46 4.54 8.27
N GLU A 418 27.36 3.62 7.89
CA GLU A 418 28.03 3.54 6.58
C GLU A 418 27.21 2.75 5.53
N ALA A 419 27.82 2.28 4.43
CA ALA A 419 27.13 1.63 3.31
C ALA A 419 26.74 0.14 3.53
N THR A 420 27.20 -0.48 4.63
CA THR A 420 27.17 -1.93 4.81
C THR A 420 26.00 -2.40 5.69
N ILE A 421 25.33 -3.45 5.23
CA ILE A 421 24.31 -4.17 6.00
C ILE A 421 24.95 -5.46 6.54
N GLN A 422 24.82 -5.69 7.83
CA GLN A 422 25.53 -6.75 8.54
C GLN A 422 24.58 -7.59 9.40
N ALA A 423 25.07 -8.74 9.86
CA ALA A 423 24.34 -9.66 10.74
C ALA A 423 25.18 -9.91 12.00
N TYR A 424 25.17 -8.97 12.94
CA TYR A 424 25.97 -9.07 14.16
C TYR A 424 25.38 -10.08 15.16
N PRO A 425 26.21 -10.75 15.98
CA PRO A 425 25.73 -11.50 17.13
C PRO A 425 24.83 -10.61 18.00
N ASN A 426 23.71 -11.17 18.48
CA ASN A 426 22.70 -10.45 19.25
C ASN A 426 23.26 -10.00 20.62
N ASN A 427 24.00 -8.89 20.63
CA ASN A 427 24.68 -8.33 21.81
C ASN A 427 23.74 -7.54 22.74
N GLY A 428 22.45 -7.52 22.43
CA GLY A 428 21.45 -6.75 23.15
C GLY A 428 20.33 -6.32 22.23
N ILE A 429 19.10 -6.57 22.69
CA ILE A 429 17.85 -6.27 21.99
C ILE A 429 17.50 -4.76 21.99
N ASP A 430 18.31 -3.90 22.61
CA ASP A 430 18.00 -2.48 22.77
C ASP A 430 18.78 -1.57 21.81
N ASP A 431 19.60 -2.12 20.90
CA ASP A 431 20.30 -1.30 19.90
C ASP A 431 19.31 -0.71 18.89
N PRO A 432 19.22 0.62 18.73
CA PRO A 432 18.34 1.24 17.74
C PRO A 432 18.70 0.87 16.29
N HIS A 433 19.94 0.46 15.99
CA HIS A 433 20.36 0.00 14.65
C HIS A 433 19.83 -1.40 14.31
N HIS A 434 19.41 -2.19 15.30
CA HIS A 434 18.74 -3.49 15.10
C HIS A 434 17.23 -3.37 14.84
N GLN A 435 16.66 -2.17 14.98
CA GLN A 435 15.22 -1.95 14.88
C GLN A 435 14.83 -1.54 13.46
N TRP A 436 14.07 -2.41 12.81
CA TRP A 436 13.58 -2.19 11.45
C TRP A 436 12.06 -1.98 11.44
N VAL A 437 11.56 -1.46 10.33
CA VAL A 437 10.15 -1.48 9.99
C VAL A 437 9.98 -1.95 8.55
N ALA A 438 9.02 -2.85 8.33
CA ALA A 438 8.61 -3.30 7.01
C ALA A 438 7.31 -2.57 6.62
N PHE A 439 7.33 -1.87 5.48
CA PHE A 439 6.15 -1.23 4.92
C PHE A 439 5.83 -1.77 3.55
N GLU A 440 4.58 -2.22 3.34
CA GLU A 440 4.11 -2.59 2.01
C GLU A 440 4.42 -1.49 0.99
N VAL A 441 5.05 -1.88 -0.12
CA VAL A 441 5.35 -1.05 -1.28
C VAL A 441 4.02 -0.53 -1.81
N SER A 442 3.99 0.74 -2.13
CA SER A 442 2.86 1.36 -2.81
C SER A 442 3.40 2.50 -3.64
N ASP A 443 2.61 2.92 -4.63
CA ASP A 443 2.91 4.07 -5.49
C ASP A 443 2.77 5.41 -4.76
N ARG A 444 3.28 5.48 -3.52
CA ARG A 444 3.12 6.57 -2.54
C ARG A 444 3.78 7.85 -2.99
N LEU A 445 4.91 7.75 -3.68
CA LEU A 445 5.61 8.92 -4.20
C LEU A 445 4.79 9.44 -5.39
N PRO A 446 4.19 10.65 -5.29
CA PRO A 446 3.48 11.19 -6.42
C PRO A 446 4.46 11.42 -7.56
N SER A 447 3.97 11.07 -8.73
CA SER A 447 4.58 11.37 -9.99
C SER A 447 3.56 12.07 -10.87
N PHE A 448 4.08 12.74 -11.89
CA PHE A 448 3.29 13.52 -12.81
C PHE A 448 3.77 13.31 -14.24
N ALA A 449 2.82 13.09 -15.14
CA ALA A 449 3.01 13.38 -16.53
C ALA A 449 3.05 14.89 -16.70
N LEU A 450 4.05 15.35 -17.46
CA LEU A 450 4.18 16.74 -17.86
C LEU A 450 3.49 16.90 -19.21
N VAL A 451 2.23 17.33 -19.21
CA VAL A 451 1.40 17.42 -20.42
C VAL A 451 1.48 18.83 -21.00
N ASN A 452 1.88 18.96 -22.27
CA ASN A 452 1.99 20.26 -22.91
C ASN A 452 0.59 20.82 -23.27
N ALA A 453 0.33 22.07 -22.91
CA ALA A 453 -0.98 22.72 -23.09
C ALA A 453 -1.34 22.99 -24.55
N ARG A 454 -0.36 23.06 -25.46
CA ARG A 454 -0.58 23.30 -26.89
C ARG A 454 -0.89 22.00 -27.62
N THR A 455 -0.14 20.93 -27.33
CA THR A 455 -0.18 19.70 -28.11
C THR A 455 -0.86 18.54 -27.42
N GLY A 456 -1.10 18.62 -26.12
CA GLY A 456 -1.63 17.53 -25.29
C GLY A 456 -0.69 16.33 -25.18
N ARG A 457 0.56 16.47 -25.67
CA ARG A 457 1.60 15.44 -25.59
C ARG A 457 2.28 15.50 -24.23
N SER A 458 2.59 14.35 -23.66
CA SER A 458 3.31 14.24 -22.39
C SER A 458 4.81 14.12 -22.62
N LEU A 459 5.62 14.66 -21.71
CA LEU A 459 7.06 14.44 -21.69
C LEU A 459 7.38 12.98 -21.36
N THR A 460 8.10 12.30 -22.26
CA THR A 460 8.33 10.85 -22.20
C THR A 460 9.81 10.52 -22.17
N PHE A 461 10.20 9.65 -21.24
CA PHE A 461 11.50 8.99 -21.25
C PHE A 461 11.48 7.75 -22.16
N LYS A 462 12.35 7.70 -23.18
CA LYS A 462 12.46 6.56 -24.09
C LYS A 462 13.49 5.55 -23.59
N SER A 463 13.02 4.40 -23.12
CA SER A 463 13.87 3.28 -22.69
C SER A 463 14.68 2.69 -23.85
N GLY A 464 15.85 2.09 -23.56
CA GLY A 464 16.71 1.43 -24.55
C GLY A 464 17.72 2.33 -25.28
N THR A 465 17.83 3.61 -24.88
CA THR A 465 18.95 4.48 -25.27
C THR A 465 19.82 4.72 -24.04
N GLU A 466 21.12 4.41 -24.11
CA GLU A 466 22.08 4.75 -23.06
C GLU A 466 22.25 6.28 -23.04
N LYS A 467 21.36 6.96 -22.31
CA LYS A 467 21.26 8.43 -22.13
C LYS A 467 20.75 9.17 -23.38
N GLY A 468 19.96 10.25 -23.16
CA GLY A 468 19.54 11.18 -24.21
C GLY A 468 18.15 11.01 -24.86
N GLY A 469 17.37 9.99 -24.53
CA GLY A 469 16.05 9.76 -25.15
C GLY A 469 14.89 10.48 -24.48
N ILE A 470 14.77 11.80 -24.60
CA ILE A 470 13.54 12.54 -24.19
C ILE A 470 12.73 12.93 -25.42
N VAL A 471 11.46 12.55 -25.43
CA VAL A 471 10.49 12.89 -26.49
C VAL A 471 9.21 13.40 -25.85
N THR A 472 8.22 13.76 -26.66
CA THR A 472 6.84 13.88 -26.18
C THR A 472 5.93 12.89 -26.90
N THR A 473 4.99 12.28 -26.20
CA THR A 473 4.09 11.23 -26.73
C THR A 473 2.63 11.64 -26.58
N GLU A 474 1.80 11.30 -27.58
CA GLU A 474 0.36 11.58 -27.54
C GLU A 474 -0.36 10.66 -26.57
N ASN A 475 -1.30 11.20 -25.78
CA ASN A 475 -2.20 10.46 -24.89
C ASN A 475 -1.53 9.59 -23.83
N ALA A 476 -0.22 9.72 -23.63
CA ALA A 476 0.54 8.90 -22.71
C ALA A 476 0.65 9.60 -21.35
N VAL A 477 -0.29 9.32 -20.43
CA VAL A 477 -0.30 9.92 -19.08
C VAL A 477 -0.11 8.88 -17.99
N ASN A 478 -0.54 7.63 -18.19
CA ASN A 478 -0.57 6.64 -17.12
C ASN A 478 0.67 5.74 -17.11
N GLU A 479 1.42 5.75 -18.19
CA GLU A 479 2.60 4.94 -18.45
C GLU A 479 3.75 5.46 -17.57
N LEU A 480 4.53 4.56 -16.96
CA LEU A 480 5.61 4.99 -16.05
C LEU A 480 6.68 5.82 -16.77
N GLN A 481 6.89 5.58 -18.06
CA GLN A 481 7.83 6.30 -18.90
C GLN A 481 7.47 7.79 -19.09
N ASP A 482 6.20 8.14 -18.90
CA ASP A 482 5.69 9.51 -18.96
C ASP A 482 5.61 10.16 -17.56
N GLN A 483 5.84 9.37 -16.51
CA GLN A 483 5.70 9.80 -15.13
C GLN A 483 7.04 10.28 -14.55
N TRP A 484 7.03 11.48 -14.00
CA TRP A 484 8.20 12.14 -13.43
C TRP A 484 7.98 12.43 -11.94
N LEU A 485 8.98 12.08 -11.13
CA LEU A 485 9.05 12.45 -9.72
C LEU A 485 9.73 13.80 -9.58
N PHE A 486 9.24 14.62 -8.66
CA PHE A 486 9.87 15.88 -8.30
C PHE A 486 10.56 15.70 -6.95
N GLU A 487 11.88 15.91 -6.93
CA GLU A 487 12.67 15.98 -5.70
C GLU A 487 13.09 17.43 -5.45
N ASN A 488 12.69 17.97 -4.30
CA ASN A 488 13.04 19.33 -3.90
C ASN A 488 14.49 19.37 -3.38
N LEU A 489 15.34 20.14 -4.06
CA LEU A 489 16.77 20.31 -3.75
C LEU A 489 17.07 21.56 -2.90
N SER A 490 16.07 22.38 -2.60
CA SER A 490 16.25 23.66 -1.90
C SER A 490 16.25 23.58 -0.37
N GLY A 491 15.87 22.45 0.23
CA GLY A 491 15.75 22.31 1.69
C GLY A 491 14.48 22.94 2.30
N GLU A 492 14.41 23.07 3.63
CA GLU A 492 13.17 23.47 4.34
C GLU A 492 13.03 24.98 4.60
N ASN A 493 14.12 25.75 4.53
CA ASN A 493 14.16 27.18 4.88
C ASN A 493 14.68 28.00 3.70
N ILE A 494 13.84 28.24 2.70
CA ILE A 494 14.19 29.08 1.54
C ILE A 494 13.24 30.27 1.40
N SER A 495 13.83 31.43 1.10
CA SER A 495 13.14 32.70 0.84
C SER A 495 12.89 32.98 -0.66
N GLY A 496 13.05 31.98 -1.54
CA GLY A 496 12.92 32.12 -3.00
C GLY A 496 12.35 30.86 -3.66
N ASP A 497 12.26 30.85 -5.00
CA ASP A 497 11.63 29.75 -5.75
C ASP A 497 12.28 28.40 -5.43
N PRO A 498 11.48 27.35 -5.15
CA PRO A 498 12.02 26.02 -4.93
C PRO A 498 12.62 25.43 -6.21
N ILE A 499 13.69 24.67 -6.04
CA ILE A 499 14.50 24.06 -7.09
C ILE A 499 14.29 22.55 -7.04
N TYR A 500 14.04 21.96 -8.19
CA TYR A 500 13.74 20.54 -8.32
C TYR A 500 14.73 19.81 -9.22
N ALA A 501 15.02 18.57 -8.85
CA ALA A 501 15.33 17.54 -9.82
C ALA A 501 14.02 16.93 -10.34
N ILE A 502 13.90 16.78 -11.66
CA ILE A 502 12.76 16.12 -12.31
C ILE A 502 13.24 14.74 -12.75
N ILE A 503 12.82 13.70 -12.04
CA ILE A 503 13.40 12.35 -12.08
C ILE A 503 12.44 11.41 -12.83
N SER A 504 12.94 10.67 -13.80
CA SER A 504 12.17 9.64 -14.51
C SER A 504 11.78 8.52 -13.54
N LYS A 505 10.49 8.16 -13.49
CA LYS A 505 9.99 7.05 -12.66
C LYS A 505 10.45 5.67 -13.14
N VAL A 506 10.92 5.59 -14.39
CA VAL A 506 11.47 4.36 -14.98
C VAL A 506 12.95 4.20 -14.70
N SER A 507 13.76 5.20 -15.05
CA SER A 507 15.22 5.07 -15.02
C SER A 507 15.89 5.65 -13.79
N GLY A 508 15.21 6.51 -13.02
CA GLY A 508 15.85 7.31 -11.98
C GLY A 508 16.75 8.44 -12.51
N ASN A 509 16.92 8.57 -13.83
CA ASN A 509 17.67 9.68 -14.43
C ASN A 509 16.89 11.00 -14.34
N VAL A 510 17.61 12.11 -14.22
CA VAL A 510 17.05 13.47 -14.16
C VAL A 510 16.97 14.11 -15.54
N LEU A 511 15.96 14.97 -15.70
CA LEU A 511 15.84 15.86 -16.85
C LEU A 511 17.01 16.86 -16.85
N ASP A 512 17.79 16.84 -17.92
CA ASP A 512 18.97 17.68 -18.11
C ASP A 512 18.76 18.62 -19.31
N HIS A 513 19.09 19.90 -19.12
CA HIS A 513 19.33 20.79 -20.24
C HIS A 513 20.78 20.68 -20.71
N TRP A 514 21.08 19.55 -21.35
CA TRP A 514 22.42 19.11 -21.74
C TRP A 514 23.16 20.18 -22.55
N GLY A 515 24.27 20.67 -21.98
CA GLY A 515 25.10 21.72 -22.58
C GLY A 515 24.35 23.01 -22.92
N GLY A 516 23.13 23.21 -22.40
CA GLY A 516 22.24 24.32 -22.72
C GLY A 516 21.71 24.32 -24.16
N SER A 517 21.68 23.17 -24.83
CA SER A 517 21.31 23.04 -26.24
C SER A 517 20.14 22.10 -26.52
N ARG A 518 19.98 21.04 -25.72
CA ARG A 518 18.93 20.03 -25.90
C ARG A 518 18.53 19.41 -24.58
N ILE A 519 17.36 18.79 -24.56
CA ILE A 519 16.82 18.11 -23.38
C ILE A 519 17.19 16.63 -23.43
N GLU A 520 17.75 16.13 -22.33
CA GLU A 520 18.15 14.73 -22.18
C GLU A 520 17.76 14.18 -20.80
N ALA A 521 17.88 12.86 -20.65
CA ALA A 521 17.93 12.20 -19.35
C ALA A 521 19.38 11.87 -19.01
N TYR A 522 19.82 12.21 -17.81
CA TYR A 522 21.17 11.94 -17.34
C TYR A 522 21.19 11.49 -15.87
N ASN A 523 22.28 10.85 -15.45
CA ASN A 523 22.45 10.43 -14.05
C ASN A 523 22.43 11.66 -13.14
N ASP A 524 21.70 11.59 -12.02
CA ASP A 524 21.56 12.73 -11.11
C ASP A 524 22.91 13.15 -10.49
N ASN A 525 23.44 14.27 -10.98
CA ASN A 525 24.39 15.09 -10.25
C ASN A 525 23.66 16.28 -9.60
N ARG A 526 23.31 16.14 -8.32
CA ARG A 526 22.58 17.15 -7.56
C ARG A 526 23.23 18.53 -7.57
N SER A 527 24.55 18.62 -7.75
CA SER A 527 25.27 19.91 -7.80
C SER A 527 25.21 20.59 -9.17
N ASN A 528 24.87 19.85 -10.23
CA ASN A 528 24.85 20.36 -11.59
C ASN A 528 23.64 21.29 -11.81
N PRO A 529 23.83 22.59 -12.09
CA PRO A 529 22.71 23.51 -12.30
C PRO A 529 21.92 23.23 -13.58
N HIS A 530 22.43 22.43 -14.53
CA HIS A 530 21.67 22.01 -15.70
C HIS A 530 20.59 20.95 -15.40
N HIS A 531 20.72 20.21 -14.28
CA HIS A 531 19.73 19.23 -13.83
C HIS A 531 18.63 19.85 -12.95
N ARG A 532 18.75 21.15 -12.66
CA ARG A 532 17.95 21.86 -11.67
C ARG A 532 16.90 22.72 -12.37
N TRP A 533 15.66 22.60 -11.94
CA TRP A 533 14.51 23.25 -12.57
C TRP A 533 13.66 24.01 -11.56
N LYS A 534 13.13 25.16 -11.97
CA LYS A 534 12.10 25.92 -11.24
C LYS A 534 10.74 25.65 -11.86
N LEU A 535 9.73 25.53 -11.00
CA LEU A 535 8.34 25.45 -11.41
C LEU A 535 7.67 26.80 -11.11
N LEU A 536 7.24 27.48 -12.17
CA LEU A 536 6.74 28.86 -12.10
C LEU A 536 5.26 28.91 -12.53
N PRO A 537 4.42 29.77 -11.91
CA PRO A 537 3.05 30.01 -12.34
C PRO A 537 2.99 30.40 -13.80
N CYS A 538 1.96 29.93 -14.51
CA CYS A 538 1.81 30.22 -15.91
C CYS A 538 0.64 31.18 -16.18
N PRO A 539 0.83 32.22 -17.01
CA PRO A 539 -0.27 33.10 -17.42
C PRO A 539 -1.33 32.42 -18.31
N CYS A 540 -1.00 31.26 -18.90
CA CYS A 540 -1.93 30.46 -19.72
C CYS A 540 -3.18 29.99 -18.97
N GLY A 541 -3.16 29.99 -17.63
CA GLY A 541 -4.28 29.57 -16.80
C GLY A 541 -3.83 28.84 -15.54
N GLU A 542 -4.76 28.74 -14.60
CA GLU A 542 -4.61 28.29 -13.22
C GLU A 542 -4.21 26.83 -12.98
N ARG A 543 -3.76 26.11 -14.01
CA ARG A 543 -3.31 24.70 -13.91
C ARG A 543 -2.01 24.43 -14.65
N TYR A 544 -1.51 25.47 -15.32
CA TYR A 544 -0.30 25.38 -16.11
C TYR A 544 0.87 25.96 -15.35
N PHE A 545 2.04 25.40 -15.61
CA PHE A 545 3.32 25.83 -15.10
C PHE A 545 4.26 26.13 -16.25
N GLN A 546 5.12 27.11 -16.05
CA GLN A 546 6.34 27.23 -16.84
C GLN A 546 7.47 26.52 -16.08
N ILE A 547 8.29 25.75 -16.80
CA ILE A 547 9.39 24.98 -16.22
C ILE A 547 10.70 25.61 -16.71
N GLN A 548 11.46 26.22 -15.81
CA GLN A 548 12.66 26.99 -16.15
C GLN A 548 13.93 26.30 -15.66
N ASN A 549 14.93 26.13 -16.53
CA ASN A 549 16.23 25.59 -16.14
C ASN A 549 17.04 26.62 -15.32
N VAL A 550 17.64 26.19 -14.21
CA VAL A 550 18.40 27.07 -13.31
C VAL A 550 19.68 27.60 -13.97
N LYS A 551 20.40 26.78 -14.75
CA LYS A 551 21.66 27.21 -15.36
C LYS A 551 21.44 28.17 -16.52
N THR A 552 20.51 27.86 -17.41
CA THR A 552 20.33 28.63 -18.66
C THR A 552 19.26 29.70 -18.56
N SER A 553 18.44 29.69 -17.49
CA SER A 553 17.25 30.55 -17.36
C SER A 553 16.24 30.39 -18.50
N ARG A 554 16.30 29.28 -19.24
CA ARG A 554 15.42 29.00 -20.39
C ARG A 554 14.26 28.09 -20.01
N TYR A 555 13.15 28.23 -20.74
CA TYR A 555 11.89 27.53 -20.46
C TYR A 555 11.72 26.29 -21.32
N LEU A 556 11.24 25.20 -20.71
CA LEU A 556 10.91 23.96 -21.40
C LEU A 556 9.74 24.18 -22.38
N GLU A 557 9.88 23.68 -23.61
CA GLU A 557 8.95 23.88 -24.71
C GLU A 557 8.70 22.61 -25.53
N GLU A 558 7.46 22.44 -25.97
CA GLU A 558 7.06 21.52 -27.04
C GLU A 558 6.39 22.35 -28.16
N ARG A 559 6.91 22.22 -29.39
CA ARG A 559 6.50 23.06 -30.53
C ARG A 559 5.94 22.22 -31.69
N GLU A 560 5.11 21.22 -31.38
CA GLU A 560 4.53 20.26 -32.34
C GLU A 560 5.59 19.42 -33.08
N THR A 561 6.75 19.21 -32.46
CA THR A 561 7.89 18.50 -33.05
C THR A 561 8.02 17.06 -32.55
N GLY A 562 7.39 16.73 -31.42
CA GLY A 562 7.66 15.47 -30.70
C GLY A 562 9.02 15.42 -29.99
N VAL A 563 9.84 16.47 -30.11
CA VAL A 563 11.17 16.60 -29.50
C VAL A 563 11.19 17.88 -28.68
N PRO A 564 11.13 17.79 -27.34
CA PRO A 564 11.11 18.97 -26.48
C PRO A 564 12.46 19.68 -26.48
N ASN A 565 12.46 20.98 -26.20
CA ASN A 565 13.67 21.79 -26.07
C ASN A 565 13.51 22.81 -24.92
N ALA A 566 14.57 23.55 -24.59
CA ALA A 566 14.47 24.70 -23.71
C ALA A 566 15.19 25.91 -24.30
N ASN A 567 14.68 26.43 -25.42
CA ASN A 567 15.31 27.54 -26.16
C ASN A 567 14.69 28.91 -25.85
N ALA A 568 13.48 28.98 -25.32
CA ALA A 568 12.85 30.26 -24.97
C ALA A 568 13.57 30.97 -23.83
N MET A 569 13.88 32.26 -24.05
CA MET A 569 14.57 33.11 -23.09
C MET A 569 13.64 34.12 -22.40
N THR A 570 12.46 34.37 -22.97
CA THR A 570 11.48 35.33 -22.45
C THR A 570 10.29 34.60 -21.82
N PRO A 571 9.89 34.95 -20.58
CA PRO A 571 8.65 34.47 -19.98
C PRO A 571 7.42 34.95 -20.77
N ILE A 572 6.28 34.31 -20.54
CA ILE A 572 5.00 34.71 -21.16
C ILE A 572 4.51 36.00 -20.49
N ASP A 573 4.09 36.98 -21.28
CA ASP A 573 3.47 38.20 -20.77
C ASP A 573 2.07 37.90 -20.20
N HIS A 574 1.82 38.31 -18.96
CA HIS A 574 0.55 38.11 -18.26
C HIS A 574 -0.63 38.85 -18.89
N THR A 575 -0.36 39.91 -19.65
CA THR A 575 -1.39 40.75 -20.28
C THR A 575 -1.78 40.25 -21.67
N TYR A 576 -0.97 39.38 -22.29
CA TYR A 576 -1.17 38.94 -23.67
C TYR A 576 -0.71 37.49 -23.90
N VAL A 577 -1.66 36.54 -23.78
CA VAL A 577 -1.43 35.11 -24.02
C VAL A 577 -1.99 34.72 -25.40
N THR A 578 -1.17 34.02 -26.19
CA THR A 578 -1.53 33.52 -27.54
C THR A 578 -1.36 32.00 -27.59
N GLU A 579 -1.88 31.37 -28.64
CA GLU A 579 -1.70 29.92 -28.87
C GLU A 579 -0.23 29.50 -29.01
N SER A 580 0.65 30.37 -29.51
CA SER A 580 2.09 30.06 -29.58
C SER A 580 2.73 30.00 -28.20
N HIS A 581 2.25 30.79 -27.23
CA HIS A 581 2.75 30.79 -25.85
C HIS A 581 2.43 29.48 -25.13
N ARG A 582 1.35 28.78 -25.50
CA ARG A 582 0.99 27.47 -24.90
C ARG A 582 2.07 26.39 -25.07
N ALA A 583 3.01 26.57 -25.99
CA ALA A 583 4.17 25.69 -26.14
C ALA A 583 5.04 25.62 -24.87
N GLN A 584 5.04 26.66 -24.01
CA GLN A 584 5.77 26.73 -22.74
C GLN A 584 4.93 26.34 -21.52
N CYS A 585 3.65 26.03 -21.73
CA CYS A 585 2.67 25.82 -20.67
C CYS A 585 2.53 24.31 -20.43
N TRP A 586 2.83 23.83 -19.22
CA TRP A 586 2.82 22.42 -18.86
C TRP A 586 1.84 22.15 -17.72
N GLU A 587 1.04 21.11 -17.83
CA GLU A 587 0.13 20.62 -16.78
C GLU A 587 0.75 19.39 -16.10
N LEU A 588 0.57 19.28 -14.79
CA LEU A 588 0.99 18.12 -14.00
C LEU A 588 -0.20 17.15 -13.88
N VAL A 589 -0.07 15.92 -14.37
CA VAL A 589 -1.15 14.92 -14.29
C VAL A 589 -0.65 13.60 -13.71
N SER A 590 -1.17 13.17 -12.57
CA SER A 590 -0.72 11.92 -11.92
C SER A 590 -1.32 10.66 -12.54
N SER A 591 -2.53 10.76 -13.10
CA SER A 591 -3.16 9.71 -13.90
C SER A 591 -4.36 10.26 -14.67
N ARG A 592 -4.79 9.58 -15.73
CA ARG A 592 -5.97 9.90 -16.52
C ARG A 592 -6.92 8.70 -16.59
N PHE A 593 -8.18 8.92 -16.25
CA PHE A 593 -9.25 7.95 -16.40
C PHE A 593 -10.29 8.51 -17.38
N ARG A 594 -10.31 7.99 -18.61
CA ARG A 594 -11.14 8.51 -19.70
C ARG A 594 -10.89 10.02 -19.90
N ASP A 595 -11.95 10.81 -19.76
CA ASP A 595 -11.92 12.26 -19.94
C ASP A 595 -11.63 12.99 -18.62
N PHE A 596 -11.07 12.31 -17.61
CA PHE A 596 -10.75 12.90 -16.31
C PHE A 596 -9.29 12.73 -15.94
N ASP A 597 -8.66 13.83 -15.55
CA ASP A 597 -7.32 13.90 -15.02
C ASP A 597 -7.37 13.88 -13.48
N LEU A 598 -6.58 12.98 -12.89
CA LEU A 598 -6.39 12.84 -11.45
C LEU A 598 -5.03 13.41 -11.08
N SER A 599 -5.04 14.34 -10.14
CA SER A 599 -3.85 15.00 -9.63
C SER A 599 -3.66 14.67 -8.16
N ILE A 600 -2.51 14.08 -7.83
CA ILE A 600 -2.13 13.73 -6.46
C ILE A 600 -1.38 14.91 -5.84
N ILE A 601 -1.85 15.36 -4.68
CA ILE A 601 -1.30 16.51 -3.98
C ILE A 601 -0.53 16.01 -2.74
N ASP A 602 0.81 15.98 -2.79
CA ASP A 602 1.67 15.70 -1.62
C ASP A 602 2.43 16.94 -1.11
N ASP A 603 3.25 16.76 -0.07
CA ASP A 603 3.95 17.87 0.58
C ASP A 603 5.02 18.51 -0.30
N ASP A 604 5.69 17.75 -1.18
CA ASP A 604 6.75 18.30 -2.02
C ASP A 604 6.17 19.21 -3.10
N VAL A 605 5.06 18.78 -3.71
CA VAL A 605 4.31 19.60 -4.65
C VAL A 605 3.59 20.74 -3.94
N LEU A 606 3.00 20.50 -2.76
CA LEU A 606 2.38 21.56 -1.95
C LEU A 606 3.39 22.65 -1.57
N ARG A 607 4.63 22.29 -1.21
CA ARG A 607 5.71 23.26 -0.93
C ARG A 607 6.03 24.13 -2.14
N THR A 608 5.95 23.59 -3.35
CA THR A 608 6.08 24.38 -4.59
C THR A 608 5.05 25.50 -4.66
N LEU A 609 3.84 25.22 -4.18
CA LEU A 609 2.70 26.13 -4.27
C LEU A 609 2.70 27.17 -3.14
N LEU A 610 3.32 26.88 -1.98
CA LEU A 610 3.37 27.76 -0.80
C LEU A 610 3.77 29.22 -1.07
N VAL A 611 4.73 29.45 -1.97
CA VAL A 611 5.28 30.79 -2.26
C VAL A 611 4.25 31.71 -2.93
N TYR A 612 3.21 31.12 -3.52
CA TYR A 612 2.19 31.85 -4.27
C TYR A 612 0.82 31.83 -3.57
N MET A 613 0.79 31.39 -2.30
CA MET A 613 -0.37 31.48 -1.41
C MET A 613 -0.39 32.83 -0.69
N GLN A 614 -1.54 33.20 -0.10
CA GLN A 614 -1.56 34.33 0.84
C GLN A 614 -0.54 34.09 1.96
N PRO A 615 0.18 35.12 2.46
CA PRO A 615 1.20 34.96 3.50
C PRO A 615 0.69 34.25 4.78
N ASP A 616 -0.56 34.52 5.17
CA ASP A 616 -1.18 33.91 6.36
C ASP A 616 -1.47 32.41 6.16
N ASP A 617 -1.90 32.03 4.96
CA ASP A 617 -2.10 30.63 4.58
C ASP A 617 -0.74 29.93 4.45
N SER A 618 0.24 30.57 3.80
CA SER A 618 1.58 30.02 3.57
C SER A 618 2.32 29.68 4.86
N SER A 619 2.30 30.59 5.85
CA SER A 619 2.93 30.37 7.16
C SER A 619 2.24 29.26 7.97
N THR A 620 0.90 29.26 7.98
CA THR A 620 0.10 28.22 8.63
C THR A 620 0.34 26.85 8.00
N ILE A 621 0.43 26.78 6.68
CA ILE A 621 0.63 25.53 5.93
C ILE A 621 2.07 25.05 6.03
N GLY A 622 3.05 25.95 5.97
CA GLY A 622 4.46 25.63 6.20
C GLY A 622 4.67 24.99 7.58
N HIS A 623 4.04 25.54 8.62
CA HIS A 623 4.07 24.95 9.96
C HIS A 623 3.40 23.56 10.05
N ARG A 624 2.32 23.33 9.29
CA ARG A 624 1.59 22.06 9.25
C ARG A 624 2.34 20.97 8.47
N ILE A 625 2.98 21.30 7.35
CA ILE A 625 3.78 20.37 6.54
C ILE A 625 4.95 19.81 7.37
N VAL A 626 5.60 20.64 8.19
CA VAL A 626 6.66 20.21 9.12
C VAL A 626 6.14 19.24 10.20
N LYS A 627 4.82 19.27 10.49
CA LYS A 627 4.16 18.49 11.55
C LYS A 627 3.35 17.27 11.06
N ARG A 628 3.35 16.94 9.76
CA ARG A 628 2.59 15.79 9.23
C ARG A 628 3.17 14.43 9.65
N ALA A 629 2.29 13.43 9.68
CA ALA A 629 2.42 12.14 10.37
C ALA A 629 3.67 11.30 10.04
N PRO A 630 4.08 10.40 10.97
CA PRO A 630 5.13 9.41 10.75
C PRO A 630 4.93 8.46 9.55
N GLY A 631 6.02 8.09 8.89
CA GLY A 631 6.02 6.97 7.93
C GLY A 631 6.03 7.34 6.45
N ARG A 632 6.36 8.59 6.11
CA ARG A 632 6.80 8.91 4.75
C ARG A 632 8.26 8.51 4.56
N GLU A 633 8.53 7.87 3.43
CA GLU A 633 9.87 7.77 2.88
C GLU A 633 10.36 9.21 2.60
N LYS A 634 11.37 9.65 3.36
CA LYS A 634 11.99 10.95 3.11
C LYS A 634 12.83 10.83 1.84
N LYS A 635 12.49 11.58 0.79
CA LYS A 635 13.31 11.68 -0.43
C LYS A 635 14.66 12.36 -0.10
N GLY A 636 15.75 11.59 0.06
CA GLY A 636 17.16 12.02 0.19
C GLY A 636 17.49 12.99 1.36
N LYS A 637 18.72 13.44 1.57
CA LYS A 637 20.00 12.71 1.68
C LYS A 637 20.59 12.79 3.11
N GLU A 638 19.97 13.50 4.05
CA GLU A 638 20.44 13.63 5.43
C GLU A 638 19.30 14.05 6.34
N LYS A 639 18.75 13.13 7.15
CA LYS A 639 18.11 13.46 8.43
C LYS A 639 18.25 12.24 9.35
N LYS A 640 18.89 12.39 10.52
CA LYS A 640 18.64 11.49 11.67
C LYS A 640 17.12 11.33 11.78
N ALA A 641 16.64 10.09 11.75
CA ALA A 641 15.28 9.78 11.33
C ALA A 641 14.21 10.52 12.16
N HIS A 642 13.10 10.85 11.49
CA HIS A 642 11.85 11.09 12.20
C HIS A 642 11.45 9.73 12.79
N ILE A 643 11.72 9.53 14.08
CA ILE A 643 11.21 8.38 14.83
C ILE A 643 9.68 8.48 14.74
N PRO A 644 8.97 7.47 14.18
CA PRO A 644 7.53 7.51 14.22
C PRO A 644 7.06 7.67 15.67
N GLN A 645 6.07 8.54 15.93
CA GLN A 645 5.62 8.75 17.31
C GLN A 645 4.94 7.50 17.89
N ASN A 646 4.45 6.56 17.04
CA ASN A 646 3.94 5.26 17.47
C ASN A 646 4.00 4.20 16.34
N PRO A 647 5.18 3.71 15.93
CA PRO A 647 5.34 2.75 14.82
C PRO A 647 4.69 1.41 15.14
N ARG A 648 4.55 1.09 16.42
CA ARG A 648 4.01 -0.16 16.95
C ARG A 648 2.52 -0.29 16.66
N LEU A 649 1.74 0.76 16.89
CA LEU A 649 0.31 0.73 16.59
C LEU A 649 0.06 0.81 15.08
N LEU A 650 0.80 1.67 14.38
CA LEU A 650 0.76 1.86 12.93
C LEU A 650 0.95 0.56 12.15
N GLN A 651 1.89 -0.30 12.57
CA GLN A 651 2.10 -1.61 11.92
C GLN A 651 0.94 -2.57 12.21
N ASP A 652 0.43 -2.57 13.44
CA ASP A 652 -0.52 -3.59 13.92
C ASP A 652 -1.96 -3.35 13.42
N VAL A 653 -2.40 -2.09 13.19
CA VAL A 653 -3.80 -1.77 12.86
C VAL A 653 -4.04 -1.27 11.44
N ARG A 654 -3.00 -0.76 10.77
CA ARG A 654 -3.10 -0.19 9.42
C ARG A 654 -3.66 -1.15 8.38
N PRO A 655 -3.23 -2.43 8.30
CA PRO A 655 -3.80 -3.37 7.34
C PRO A 655 -5.30 -3.54 7.54
N THR A 656 -5.75 -3.63 8.79
CA THR A 656 -7.18 -3.74 9.14
C THR A 656 -7.96 -2.50 8.73
N ILE A 657 -7.51 -1.29 9.10
CA ILE A 657 -8.21 -0.05 8.73
C ILE A 657 -8.26 0.11 7.22
N ARG A 658 -7.14 -0.11 6.51
CA ARG A 658 -7.11 -0.05 5.05
C ARG A 658 -8.12 -1.01 4.45
N ALA A 659 -8.16 -2.26 4.92
CA ALA A 659 -9.12 -3.24 4.44
C ALA A 659 -10.57 -2.84 4.70
N ILE A 660 -10.87 -2.28 5.88
CA ILE A 660 -12.22 -1.78 6.18
C ILE A 660 -12.58 -0.65 5.22
N PHE A 661 -11.71 0.35 5.02
CA PHE A 661 -11.98 1.43 4.07
C PHE A 661 -12.14 0.95 2.63
N GLN A 662 -11.36 -0.03 2.18
CA GLN A 662 -11.54 -0.62 0.85
C GLN A 662 -12.99 -1.12 0.67
N ARG A 663 -13.55 -1.77 1.70
CA ARG A 663 -14.95 -2.22 1.69
C ARG A 663 -15.97 -1.09 1.79
N VAL A 664 -15.69 -0.07 2.59
CA VAL A 664 -16.57 1.10 2.73
C VAL A 664 -16.60 1.89 1.40
N ILE A 665 -15.47 2.01 0.70
CA ILE A 665 -15.36 2.64 -0.63
C ILE A 665 -16.17 1.86 -1.67
N ASP A 666 -16.14 0.51 -1.63
CA ASP A 666 -16.95 -0.35 -2.52
C ASP A 666 -18.46 -0.07 -2.40
N GLU A 667 -18.93 0.50 -1.29
CA GLU A 667 -20.35 0.81 -1.10
C GLU A 667 -20.79 2.17 -1.68
N TRP A 668 -19.85 3.02 -2.10
CA TRP A 668 -20.14 4.33 -2.67
C TRP A 668 -20.97 4.20 -3.95
N LYS A 669 -22.12 4.88 -4.08
CA LYS A 669 -23.04 4.70 -5.23
C LYS A 669 -23.12 5.88 -6.19
N ASP A 670 -22.60 7.05 -5.83
CA ASP A 670 -22.83 8.27 -6.60
C ASP A 670 -21.88 8.30 -7.80
N ASP A 671 -22.45 8.35 -9.01
CA ASP A 671 -21.71 8.61 -10.26
C ASP A 671 -21.54 10.13 -10.53
N THR A 672 -22.30 10.95 -9.83
CA THR A 672 -22.37 12.40 -10.00
C THR A 672 -22.67 13.03 -8.64
N ILE A 673 -21.88 14.01 -8.22
CA ILE A 673 -22.24 14.84 -7.07
C ILE A 673 -23.19 15.92 -7.56
N THR A 674 -24.44 15.95 -7.07
CA THR A 674 -25.43 16.93 -7.51
C THR A 674 -25.17 18.30 -6.90
N SER A 675 -25.58 19.38 -7.58
CA SER A 675 -25.51 20.75 -7.03
C SER A 675 -26.33 20.95 -5.75
N THR A 676 -27.26 20.04 -5.48
CA THR A 676 -28.08 20.00 -4.26
C THR A 676 -27.52 19.08 -3.17
N ALA A 677 -26.34 18.47 -3.38
CA ALA A 677 -25.78 17.52 -2.44
C ALA A 677 -25.51 18.19 -1.09
N GLN A 678 -26.24 17.77 -0.05
CA GLN A 678 -26.05 18.26 1.31
C GLN A 678 -24.83 17.61 1.96
N ALA A 679 -24.16 18.36 2.83
CA ALA A 679 -23.11 17.81 3.69
C ALA A 679 -23.66 16.66 4.55
N GLY A 680 -22.85 15.62 4.74
CA GLY A 680 -23.19 14.49 5.60
C GLY A 680 -22.65 13.15 5.11
N THR A 681 -22.88 12.13 5.93
CA THR A 681 -22.40 10.77 5.70
C THR A 681 -23.13 10.10 4.55
N ARG A 682 -22.35 9.46 3.67
CA ARG A 682 -22.85 8.66 2.54
C ARG A 682 -22.70 7.17 2.77
N VAL A 683 -21.59 6.77 3.38
CA VAL A 683 -21.34 5.39 3.77
C VAL A 683 -20.79 5.37 5.18
N SER A 684 -21.25 4.45 6.03
CA SER A 684 -20.65 4.19 7.34
C SER A 684 -20.80 2.73 7.73
N THR A 685 -19.93 2.25 8.60
CA THR A 685 -19.97 0.89 9.13
C THR A 685 -19.68 0.85 10.64
N THR A 686 -19.94 -0.30 11.25
CA THR A 686 -19.66 -0.62 12.65
C THR A 686 -18.82 -1.90 12.73
N ARG A 687 -18.16 -2.14 13.87
CA ARG A 687 -17.42 -3.39 14.12
C ARG A 687 -18.28 -4.63 13.86
N GLN A 688 -19.54 -4.62 14.32
CA GLN A 688 -20.43 -5.76 14.16
C GLN A 688 -20.68 -6.07 12.67
N GLU A 689 -20.82 -5.04 11.83
CA GLU A 689 -20.95 -5.24 10.38
C GLU A 689 -19.63 -5.73 9.76
N VAL A 690 -18.50 -5.10 10.09
CA VAL A 690 -17.17 -5.47 9.60
C VAL A 690 -16.86 -6.96 9.88
N GLU A 691 -17.03 -7.39 11.13
CA GLU A 691 -16.73 -8.77 11.56
C GLU A 691 -17.76 -9.77 11.00
N ARG A 692 -19.06 -9.42 11.00
CA ARG A 692 -20.12 -10.34 10.52
C ARG A 692 -20.13 -10.48 9.01
N ARG A 693 -20.00 -9.37 8.29
CA ARG A 693 -20.20 -9.28 6.83
C ARG A 693 -18.91 -9.45 6.06
N TRP A 694 -17.84 -8.75 6.43
CA TRP A 694 -16.57 -8.78 5.71
C TRP A 694 -15.55 -9.75 6.29
N LYS A 695 -15.86 -10.37 7.43
CA LYS A 695 -14.99 -11.34 8.11
C LYS A 695 -13.61 -10.77 8.47
N ILE A 696 -13.50 -9.45 8.58
CA ILE A 696 -12.30 -8.75 9.02
C ILE A 696 -12.35 -8.70 10.54
N GLN A 697 -11.38 -9.33 11.20
CA GLN A 697 -11.23 -9.27 12.65
C GLN A 697 -10.69 -7.91 13.05
N VAL A 698 -11.36 -7.23 13.98
CA VAL A 698 -10.93 -5.90 14.45
C VAL A 698 -10.04 -6.08 15.69
N PRO A 699 -8.74 -5.71 15.64
CA PRO A 699 -7.85 -5.76 16.81
C PRO A 699 -8.36 -4.89 17.95
N GLN A 700 -7.98 -5.22 19.19
CA GLN A 700 -8.43 -4.49 20.39
C GLN A 700 -8.19 -2.98 20.29
N ALA A 701 -7.02 -2.58 19.80
CA ALA A 701 -6.64 -1.18 19.57
C ALA A 701 -7.65 -0.37 18.76
N LEU A 702 -8.49 -1.00 17.94
CA LEU A 702 -9.48 -0.34 17.09
C LEU A 702 -10.92 -0.41 17.63
N ARG A 703 -11.14 -1.04 18.79
CA ARG A 703 -12.50 -1.36 19.25
C ARG A 703 -13.18 -0.24 20.01
N GLU A 704 -12.44 0.76 20.48
CA GLU A 704 -13.03 1.91 21.17
C GLU A 704 -14.13 2.55 20.30
N ARG A 705 -15.34 2.71 20.84
CA ARG A 705 -16.53 3.27 20.15
C ARG A 705 -16.89 2.61 18.81
N SER A 706 -16.29 1.47 18.47
CA SER A 706 -16.45 0.79 17.17
C SER A 706 -17.84 0.23 16.91
N GLY A 707 -18.67 0.09 17.95
CA GLY A 707 -20.07 -0.32 17.86
C GLY A 707 -21.03 0.82 17.45
N GLN A 708 -20.56 2.07 17.40
CA GLN A 708 -21.40 3.23 17.08
C GLN A 708 -21.39 3.53 15.58
N HIS A 709 -22.52 4.00 15.05
CA HIS A 709 -22.57 4.56 13.69
C HIS A 709 -21.63 5.76 13.59
N GLY A 710 -20.88 5.86 12.49
CA GLY A 710 -19.86 6.90 12.30
C GLY A 710 -18.46 6.52 12.79
N TRP A 711 -18.24 5.29 13.26
CA TRP A 711 -16.90 4.78 13.58
C TRP A 711 -15.95 4.87 12.39
N ILE A 712 -16.31 4.25 11.26
CA ILE A 712 -15.64 4.46 9.98
C ILE A 712 -16.70 4.91 8.99
N ARG A 713 -16.44 6.02 8.28
CA ARG A 713 -17.41 6.64 7.38
C ARG A 713 -16.76 7.39 6.21
N ILE A 714 -17.56 7.63 5.18
CA ILE A 714 -17.23 8.50 4.04
C ILE A 714 -18.32 9.57 3.96
N ASP A 715 -17.90 10.82 4.07
CA ASP A 715 -18.77 11.99 4.13
C ASP A 715 -18.54 12.90 2.93
N ILE A 716 -19.60 13.55 2.45
CA ILE A 716 -19.47 14.80 1.68
C ILE A 716 -19.44 15.94 2.70
N GLN A 717 -18.34 16.69 2.76
CA GLN A 717 -18.19 17.78 3.73
C GLN A 717 -18.97 19.05 3.32
N GLY A 718 -19.30 19.18 2.05
CA GLY A 718 -20.02 20.31 1.47
C GLY A 718 -19.56 20.60 0.04
N THR A 719 -20.23 21.56 -0.61
CA THR A 719 -19.83 22.08 -1.92
C THR A 719 -19.35 23.52 -1.80
N TYR A 720 -18.48 23.93 -2.72
CA TYR A 720 -17.95 25.29 -2.78
C TYR A 720 -17.62 25.67 -4.22
N ASN A 721 -17.59 26.98 -4.50
CA ASN A 721 -17.04 27.49 -5.76
C ASN A 721 -15.57 27.83 -5.53
N ASP A 722 -14.73 27.46 -6.49
CA ASP A 722 -13.36 27.93 -6.51
C ASP A 722 -13.26 29.36 -7.09
N THR A 723 -12.04 29.86 -7.20
CA THR A 723 -11.75 31.18 -7.77
C THR A 723 -11.96 31.24 -9.30
N SER A 724 -11.91 30.11 -10.00
CA SER A 724 -12.19 30.02 -11.45
C SER A 724 -13.69 29.91 -11.78
N GLY A 725 -14.55 29.71 -10.77
CA GLY A 725 -16.00 29.53 -10.90
C GLY A 725 -16.47 28.08 -11.06
N LEU A 726 -15.57 27.10 -10.96
CA LEU A 726 -15.88 25.67 -10.87
C LEU A 726 -16.54 25.34 -9.53
N HIS A 727 -17.67 24.63 -9.60
CA HIS A 727 -18.37 24.12 -8.43
C HIS A 727 -17.85 22.73 -8.06
N LEU A 728 -17.34 22.58 -6.84
CA LEU A 728 -16.64 21.38 -6.37
C LEU A 728 -17.21 20.86 -5.06
N ALA A 729 -16.95 19.59 -4.76
CA ALA A 729 -17.28 18.92 -3.52
C ALA A 729 -16.03 18.28 -2.90
N ASN A 730 -15.94 18.35 -1.58
CA ASN A 730 -14.93 17.63 -0.80
C ASN A 730 -15.55 16.34 -0.22
N ILE A 731 -14.97 15.19 -0.56
CA ILE A 731 -15.33 13.89 -0.01
C ILE A 731 -14.20 13.41 0.90
N GLN A 732 -14.57 12.96 2.10
CA GLN A 732 -13.62 12.63 3.15
C GLN A 732 -13.93 11.28 3.78
N GLY A 733 -12.93 10.40 3.81
CA GLY A 733 -12.95 9.20 4.63
C GLY A 733 -12.50 9.51 6.04
N GLN A 734 -13.25 9.07 7.05
CA GLN A 734 -12.98 9.33 8.46
C GLN A 734 -13.02 8.06 9.31
N TRP A 735 -12.11 8.01 10.28
CA TRP A 735 -12.13 7.09 11.41
C TRP A 735 -12.36 7.93 12.68
N HIS A 736 -13.49 7.74 13.34
CA HIS A 736 -14.04 8.67 14.34
C HIS A 736 -14.17 10.09 13.77
N ASN A 737 -13.45 11.07 14.32
CA ASN A 737 -13.42 12.45 13.83
C ASN A 737 -12.14 12.77 13.06
N GLU A 738 -11.32 11.75 12.84
CA GLU A 738 -10.04 11.88 12.22
C GLU A 738 -10.14 11.57 10.73
N SER A 739 -9.47 12.37 9.92
CA SER A 739 -9.44 12.12 8.49
C SER A 739 -8.51 10.96 8.15
N VAL A 740 -8.81 10.23 7.08
CA VAL A 740 -7.94 9.16 6.58
C VAL A 740 -7.57 9.37 5.12
N PHE A 741 -8.50 9.90 4.32
CA PHE A 741 -8.27 10.24 2.92
C PHE A 741 -9.21 11.35 2.46
N HIS A 742 -8.84 12.02 1.36
CA HIS A 742 -9.62 13.12 0.77
C HIS A 742 -9.60 13.10 -0.73
N ILE A 743 -10.77 13.31 -1.32
CA ILE A 743 -10.88 13.57 -2.75
C ILE A 743 -11.74 14.80 -3.03
N ILE A 744 -11.34 15.57 -4.04
CA ILE A 744 -12.06 16.72 -4.55
C ILE A 744 -12.66 16.35 -5.91
N VAL A 745 -13.96 16.54 -6.05
CA VAL A 745 -14.74 16.09 -7.21
C VAL A 745 -15.59 17.24 -7.76
N PRO A 746 -15.69 17.41 -9.10
CA PRO A 746 -16.56 18.42 -9.69
C PRO A 746 -18.04 18.11 -9.46
N VAL A 747 -18.82 19.14 -9.19
CA VAL A 747 -20.26 19.07 -8.93
C VAL A 747 -21.04 19.28 -10.23
N GLY A 748 -22.10 18.50 -10.41
CA GLY A 748 -22.93 18.52 -11.63
C GLY A 748 -22.33 17.79 -12.82
N VAL A 749 -21.16 17.15 -12.66
CA VAL A 749 -20.45 16.44 -13.71
C VAL A 749 -20.54 14.92 -13.51
N HIS A 750 -20.89 14.19 -14.56
CA HIS A 750 -20.89 12.72 -14.55
C HIS A 750 -19.47 12.17 -14.63
N VAL A 751 -18.84 12.02 -13.46
CA VAL A 751 -17.50 11.43 -13.32
C VAL A 751 -17.54 9.91 -13.42
N GLY A 752 -18.61 9.29 -12.92
CA GLY A 752 -18.73 7.84 -12.80
C GLY A 752 -18.12 7.32 -11.50
N ARG A 753 -18.85 6.44 -10.82
CA ARG A 753 -18.53 5.97 -9.45
C ARG A 753 -17.17 5.28 -9.37
N GLU A 754 -16.76 4.55 -10.40
CA GLU A 754 -15.49 3.81 -10.37
C GLU A 754 -14.28 4.75 -10.39
N ILE A 755 -14.38 5.89 -11.09
CA ILE A 755 -13.33 6.90 -11.09
C ILE A 755 -13.24 7.56 -9.70
N ILE A 756 -14.40 7.85 -9.09
CA ILE A 756 -14.47 8.41 -7.73
C ILE A 756 -13.89 7.41 -6.71
N ARG A 757 -14.32 6.14 -6.74
CA ARG A 757 -13.79 5.09 -5.86
C ARG A 757 -12.29 4.86 -6.06
N ALA A 758 -11.81 4.85 -7.31
CA ALA A 758 -10.39 4.76 -7.61
C ALA A 758 -9.59 5.91 -6.99
N ALA A 759 -10.10 7.14 -7.06
CA ALA A 759 -9.49 8.28 -6.38
C ALA A 759 -9.48 8.10 -4.85
N MET A 760 -10.55 7.60 -4.23
CA MET A 760 -10.57 7.33 -2.79
C MET A 760 -9.52 6.29 -2.38
N ARG A 761 -9.42 5.17 -3.12
CA ARG A 761 -8.44 4.11 -2.86
C ARG A 761 -7.01 4.63 -2.98
N ARG A 762 -6.72 5.38 -4.03
CA ARG A 762 -5.38 5.94 -4.24
C ARG A 762 -5.02 6.98 -3.19
N SER A 763 -5.98 7.80 -2.75
CA SER A 763 -5.79 8.75 -1.64
C SER A 763 -5.49 8.03 -0.31
N LEU A 764 -6.26 6.98 0.00
CA LEU A 764 -6.06 6.11 1.18
C LEU A 764 -4.68 5.43 1.19
N GLU A 765 -4.17 5.04 0.02
CA GLU A 765 -2.93 4.28 -0.10
C GLU A 765 -1.69 5.15 -0.04
N ASN A 766 -1.80 6.32 -0.67
CA ASN A 766 -0.70 7.26 -0.79
C ASN A 766 -0.63 8.25 0.38
N HIS A 767 -1.68 8.32 1.22
CA HIS A 767 -1.84 9.34 2.27
C HIS A 767 -1.69 10.75 1.69
N THR A 768 -2.36 10.97 0.57
CA THR A 768 -2.36 12.21 -0.21
C THR A 768 -3.78 12.60 -0.58
N SER A 769 -4.01 13.87 -0.88
CA SER A 769 -5.30 14.30 -1.42
C SER A 769 -5.32 14.10 -2.94
N ILE A 770 -6.47 13.75 -3.49
CA ILE A 770 -6.64 13.59 -4.94
C ILE A 770 -7.69 14.54 -5.47
N MET A 771 -7.36 15.25 -6.53
CA MET A 771 -8.31 16.08 -7.27
C MET A 771 -8.68 15.39 -8.58
N ILE A 772 -9.98 15.39 -8.90
CA ILE A 772 -10.50 14.96 -10.20
C ILE A 772 -10.87 16.21 -10.99
N ALA A 773 -10.38 16.32 -12.22
CA ALA A 773 -10.72 17.39 -13.15
C ALA A 773 -11.08 16.83 -14.52
N GLN A 774 -11.96 17.50 -15.27
CA GLN A 774 -12.16 17.15 -16.68
C GLN A 774 -10.89 17.43 -17.47
N THR A 775 -10.49 16.48 -18.32
CA THR A 775 -9.38 16.68 -19.23
C THR A 775 -9.74 17.74 -20.25
N GLN A 776 -8.76 18.58 -20.55
CA GLN A 776 -8.90 19.64 -21.55
C GLN A 776 -7.79 19.52 -22.60
N CYS A 777 -7.02 18.43 -22.55
CA CYS A 777 -5.80 18.23 -23.30
C CYS A 777 -5.98 17.17 -24.39
N ALA A 778 -7.21 16.96 -24.89
CA ALA A 778 -7.50 16.00 -25.95
C ALA A 778 -6.87 16.41 -27.30
N PRO A 779 -5.88 15.68 -27.85
CA PRO A 779 -5.39 15.90 -29.22
C PRO A 779 -6.31 15.18 -30.23
N PRO A 780 -6.41 15.67 -31.49
CA PRO A 780 -7.55 15.40 -32.36
C PRO A 780 -7.55 13.99 -32.98
N LYS A 781 -8.75 13.40 -33.15
CA LYS A 781 -8.97 12.38 -34.19
C LYS A 781 -9.17 13.07 -35.53
N GLY A 782 -8.06 13.32 -36.23
CA GLY A 782 -8.00 13.81 -37.61
C GLY A 782 -8.62 15.19 -37.82
N GLY A 783 -7.83 16.26 -37.91
CA GLY A 783 -8.36 17.56 -38.34
C GLY A 783 -7.44 18.75 -38.08
N ALA A 784 -7.59 19.78 -38.93
CA ALA A 784 -7.08 21.12 -38.68
C ALA A 784 -7.54 21.64 -37.31
N LYS A 785 -6.70 22.48 -36.69
CA LYS A 785 -6.95 23.13 -35.41
C LYS A 785 -8.36 23.73 -35.32
N PRO A 786 -9.17 23.33 -34.34
CA PRO A 786 -10.27 24.15 -33.86
C PRO A 786 -9.72 25.07 -32.76
N GLY A 787 -10.03 26.37 -32.86
CA GLY A 787 -9.87 27.28 -31.73
C GLY A 787 -10.58 26.67 -30.51
N THR A 788 -9.83 26.44 -29.44
CA THR A 788 -10.38 25.95 -28.17
C THR A 788 -11.09 27.11 -27.49
N THR A 789 -12.33 27.35 -27.93
CA THR A 789 -13.34 27.99 -27.09
C THR A 789 -13.94 26.92 -26.18
N PRO A 790 -13.93 27.12 -24.85
CA PRO A 790 -13.54 28.35 -24.14
C PRO A 790 -12.03 28.43 -23.87
N ARG A 791 -11.50 29.66 -23.86
CA ARG A 791 -10.20 29.99 -23.27
C ARG A 791 -10.16 29.43 -21.83
N PRO A 792 -9.02 28.91 -21.32
CA PRO A 792 -8.88 28.66 -19.89
C PRO A 792 -9.33 29.91 -19.13
N PRO A 793 -10.00 29.78 -17.97
CA PRO A 793 -10.35 30.92 -17.14
C PRO A 793 -9.12 31.81 -16.95
N SER A 794 -9.28 33.12 -17.13
CA SER A 794 -8.23 34.06 -16.77
C SER A 794 -7.90 33.84 -15.29
N GLY A 795 -6.60 33.76 -14.97
CA GLY A 795 -6.16 33.75 -13.58
C GLY A 795 -6.64 35.01 -12.82
N PRO A 796 -6.41 35.08 -11.51
CA PRO A 796 -6.85 36.20 -10.71
C PRO A 796 -6.34 37.53 -11.30
N PRO A 797 -7.13 38.62 -11.19
CA PRO A 797 -6.83 39.91 -11.83
C PRO A 797 -5.50 40.55 -11.39
N ASP A 798 -4.88 40.09 -10.30
CA ASP A 798 -3.55 40.52 -9.86
C ASP A 798 -2.38 39.77 -10.53
N GLY A 799 -2.66 38.74 -11.32
CA GLY A 799 -1.66 37.95 -12.07
C GLY A 799 -0.65 37.19 -11.22
N SER A 800 -0.76 37.23 -9.88
CA SER A 800 0.29 36.78 -8.95
C SER A 800 0.09 35.36 -8.44
N ARG A 801 -1.06 34.72 -8.74
CA ARG A 801 -1.45 33.43 -8.16
C ARG A 801 -2.01 32.49 -9.22
N ASN A 802 -1.69 31.21 -9.09
CA ASN A 802 -2.21 30.14 -9.93
C ASN A 802 -3.32 29.42 -9.12
N GLY A 803 -4.52 29.20 -9.66
CA GLY A 803 -5.66 28.66 -8.90
C GLY A 803 -5.45 27.26 -8.32
N TRP A 804 -4.59 26.40 -8.91
CA TRP A 804 -4.08 25.18 -8.24
C TRP A 804 -3.53 25.46 -6.84
N ILE A 805 -3.00 26.66 -6.62
CA ILE A 805 -2.37 27.11 -5.39
C ILE A 805 -3.41 27.51 -4.33
N TYR A 806 -4.55 28.05 -4.75
CA TYR A 806 -5.67 28.29 -3.85
C TYR A 806 -6.43 26.99 -3.52
N PHE A 807 -6.52 26.06 -4.49
CA PHE A 807 -7.03 24.71 -4.23
C PHE A 807 -6.21 23.96 -3.20
N ALA A 808 -4.87 24.07 -3.26
CA ALA A 808 -4.02 23.59 -2.20
C ALA A 808 -4.39 24.23 -0.85
N ALA A 809 -4.68 25.54 -0.77
CA ALA A 809 -5.10 26.22 0.48
C ALA A 809 -6.40 25.64 1.08
N VAL A 810 -7.45 25.53 0.26
CA VAL A 810 -8.76 24.97 0.65
C VAL A 810 -8.63 23.48 0.95
N ALA A 811 -7.87 22.76 0.13
CA ALA A 811 -7.47 21.40 0.43
C ALA A 811 -6.69 21.35 1.73
N THR A 812 -5.92 22.35 2.19
CA THR A 812 -5.12 22.23 3.42
C THR A 812 -5.88 22.52 4.73
N PHE A 813 -7.06 23.15 4.67
CA PHE A 813 -8.04 23.02 5.77
C PHE A 813 -8.56 21.58 5.88
N VAL A 814 -8.45 20.83 4.78
CA VAL A 814 -8.96 19.48 4.61
C VAL A 814 -7.85 18.41 4.78
N VAL A 815 -6.61 18.61 4.30
CA VAL A 815 -5.43 17.71 4.32
C VAL A 815 -4.77 17.69 5.71
N LEU A 816 -5.56 17.88 6.77
CA LEU A 816 -5.11 17.72 8.14
C LEU A 816 -5.28 16.25 8.52
N LEU A 817 -4.12 15.59 8.58
CA LEU A 817 -3.80 14.43 9.43
C LEU A 817 -4.61 13.15 9.14
N SER A 818 -3.91 12.13 8.63
CA SER A 818 -4.26 10.75 8.91
C SER A 818 -3.58 10.34 10.22
N PRO A 819 -4.33 10.05 11.30
CA PRO A 819 -3.80 9.54 12.55
C PRO A 819 -3.93 8.02 12.59
N LEU A 820 -3.69 7.35 11.46
CA LEU A 820 -3.31 5.95 11.55
C LEU A 820 -2.05 5.74 12.44
N GLY A 821 -1.39 6.82 12.88
CA GLY A 821 -0.52 6.85 14.07
C GLY A 821 -1.05 7.65 15.25
N MET A 822 -2.12 7.17 15.89
CA MET A 822 -2.32 7.34 17.34
C MET A 822 -2.57 5.98 17.96
#